data_AF-A0A7W1FN07-F1
#
_entry.id   AF-A0A7W1FN07-F1
#
_cell.length_a   1.000
_cell.length_b   1.000
_cell.length_c   1.000
_cell.angle_alpha   90.00
_cell.angle_beta   90.00
_cell.angle_gamma   90.00
#
_symmetry.space_group_name_H-M   'P 1'
#
loop_
_entity.id
_entity.type
_entity.pdbx_description
1 polymer ?
#
loop_
_entity_poly.entity_id
_entity_poly.type
_entity_poly.pdbx_seq_one_letter_code
_entity_poly.pdbx_strand_id
1 'polypeptide(L)'
;MPADVRIRAIRNIAARHGFTLFEVAISLAIMGFAVISVLMVFPLGLKEQQQARARLLAAAKTMELIEYFAGKSNSERMAEFETPEPWETRPFSYTNTRWDLETRLARFDSGIRPLPLDIAKRLDSDGDEIQRLLAEGAHLYYADAAMIPGVDIRLRNPSPAVESNKIIFAVSGYAQNNAVPVLPWKAWPYRAAYPSPPLSATFGSSRFMPQVDVMVPVIKNGGNGTTYSTQAVMLEGWMGVGADPALPSAREQLMAEVFRKAQDYTETVNPMTNPTSFTPSFTPPDGNAMSLMTKRTALAEACLAFAQDAFTRAGIGANYQTYVVAPGITDFRALGSQWHTEFVQRCVAAEAITGASANATRETRRTSIGLEVQAWRFLALASATYYLRRESEPEPDLSMLMMGTIPLSTDRLRYYNDRCTEAAMRYAASFPYDWTAPRPHARAIMMDYPLIEFDLFTPPRSGAISGAGGSMAAMWRPVSAQRITGVGLPGVFPGVLEAGTWTSSVSPFAGTDGRDGTHRLWGDASHFTLTRKFHPRDRCRELVFWTVDWQSYEDAETAPAAPLDASRTLCHGVHQGNRNDYDGRLRGGVSTEDALHLRNPERMVSFTRDVSALPSGSDVTSALMTQGGANLGSDQGRTGSRTVLLGIYGADRNRNYLLDRGPVPKSVRMRATQVSRFTYYDPRLPITLR
;
A
#
# COMPACT_ATOMS: atom_id res chain seq x y z
N MET A 1 95.85 54.07 -0.23
CA MET A 1 96.71 53.29 0.70
C MET A 1 95.89 52.10 1.23
N PRO A 2 96.53 50.95 1.52
CA PRO A 2 96.38 49.65 0.81
C PRO A 2 95.69 48.58 1.71
N ALA A 3 95.55 47.26 1.43
CA ALA A 3 96.27 46.32 0.57
C ALA A 3 95.43 45.05 0.25
N ASP A 4 95.46 44.68 -1.03
CA ASP A 4 95.70 43.34 -1.62
C ASP A 4 95.53 42.06 -0.75
N VAL A 5 94.45 41.30 -1.00
CA VAL A 5 94.26 39.92 -0.51
C VAL A 5 94.11 38.99 -1.72
N ARG A 6 95.14 38.16 -1.93
CA ARG A 6 95.21 37.13 -2.98
C ARG A 6 94.29 35.96 -2.67
N ILE A 7 93.36 35.68 -3.59
CA ILE A 7 92.53 34.47 -3.66
C ILE A 7 93.40 33.29 -4.11
N ARG A 8 93.61 32.30 -3.23
CA ARG A 8 94.14 30.97 -3.61
C ARG A 8 92.98 30.06 -4.00
N ALA A 9 92.80 29.85 -5.30
CA ALA A 9 91.96 28.78 -5.84
C ALA A 9 92.62 27.42 -5.58
N ILE A 10 92.12 26.65 -4.61
CA ILE A 10 92.49 25.24 -4.43
C ILE A 10 91.63 24.42 -5.40
N ARG A 11 92.22 24.13 -6.56
CA ARG A 11 91.76 23.14 -7.53
C ARG A 11 92.05 21.75 -6.95
N ASN A 12 91.21 21.26 -6.05
CA ASN A 12 91.18 19.82 -5.73
C ASN A 12 90.30 19.12 -6.76
N ILE A 13 90.91 18.76 -7.89
CA ILE A 13 90.36 17.73 -8.77
C ILE A 13 90.49 16.43 -7.99
N ALA A 14 89.48 16.13 -7.15
CA ALA A 14 89.34 14.82 -6.54
C ALA A 14 89.28 13.81 -7.68
N ALA A 15 90.28 12.92 -7.75
CA ALA A 15 90.31 11.81 -8.66
C ALA A 15 88.96 11.09 -8.56
N ARG A 16 88.15 11.14 -9.62
CA ARG A 16 86.90 10.38 -9.72
C ARG A 16 87.28 8.90 -9.64
N HIS A 17 87.24 8.34 -8.44
CA HIS A 17 87.36 6.91 -8.25
C HIS A 17 86.09 6.33 -8.87
N GLY A 18 86.24 5.63 -9.99
CA GLY A 18 85.14 4.89 -10.59
C GLY A 18 84.62 3.89 -9.56
N PHE A 19 83.30 3.78 -9.44
CA PHE A 19 82.68 2.76 -8.59
C PHE A 19 83.27 1.39 -8.93
N THR A 20 83.66 0.66 -7.91
CA THR A 20 84.12 -0.71 -8.08
C THR A 20 82.97 -1.58 -8.59
N LEU A 21 83.28 -2.63 -9.36
CA LEU A 21 82.27 -3.57 -9.86
C LEU A 21 81.40 -4.14 -8.72
N PHE A 22 81.99 -4.28 -7.53
CA PHE A 22 81.31 -4.72 -6.31
C PHE A 22 80.28 -3.70 -5.81
N GLU A 23 80.61 -2.41 -5.75
CA GLU A 23 79.68 -1.35 -5.37
C GLU A 23 78.52 -1.22 -6.37
N VAL A 24 78.80 -1.37 -7.67
CA VAL A 24 77.77 -1.41 -8.72
C VAL A 24 76.87 -2.63 -8.55
N ALA A 25 77.44 -3.81 -8.28
CA ALA A 25 76.68 -5.05 -8.08
C ALA A 25 75.77 -4.98 -6.83
N ILE A 26 76.27 -4.44 -5.71
CA ILE A 26 75.47 -4.22 -4.50
C ILE A 26 74.37 -3.18 -4.75
N SER A 27 74.69 -2.08 -5.44
CA SER A 27 73.69 -1.04 -5.76
C SER A 27 72.57 -1.60 -6.65
N LEU A 28 72.91 -2.43 -7.64
CA LEU A 28 71.93 -3.13 -8.48
C LEU A 28 71.11 -4.15 -7.68
N ALA A 29 71.72 -4.87 -6.74
CA ALA A 29 71.00 -5.80 -5.87
C ALA A 29 70.00 -5.07 -4.96
N ILE A 30 70.42 -3.97 -4.32
CA ILE A 30 69.54 -3.16 -3.47
C ILE A 30 68.39 -2.56 -4.29
N MET A 31 68.68 -2.02 -5.47
CA MET A 31 67.64 -1.50 -6.37
C MET A 31 66.68 -2.60 -6.83
N GLY A 32 67.20 -3.79 -7.16
CA GLY A 32 66.39 -4.97 -7.48
C GLY A 32 65.45 -5.36 -6.34
N PHE A 33 65.96 -5.45 -5.11
CA PHE A 33 65.15 -5.72 -3.91
C PHE A 33 64.09 -4.63 -3.69
N ALA A 34 64.44 -3.36 -3.87
CA ALA A 34 63.49 -2.25 -3.71
C ALA A 34 62.35 -2.34 -4.75
N VAL A 35 62.67 -2.57 -6.03
CA VAL A 35 61.68 -2.72 -7.11
C VAL A 35 60.78 -3.92 -6.87
N ILE A 36 61.35 -5.09 -6.52
CA ILE A 36 60.56 -6.29 -6.22
C ILE A 36 59.66 -6.05 -5.01
N SER A 37 60.16 -5.40 -3.96
CA SER A 37 59.36 -5.08 -2.77
C SER A 37 58.18 -4.18 -3.11
N VAL A 38 58.38 -3.13 -3.93
CA VAL A 38 57.29 -2.26 -4.39
C VAL A 38 56.29 -3.02 -5.26
N LEU A 39 56.76 -3.87 -6.17
CA LEU A 39 55.89 -4.70 -7.01
C LEU A 39 55.10 -5.73 -6.20
N MET A 40 55.66 -6.24 -5.09
CA MET A 40 54.96 -7.15 -4.17
C MET A 40 53.88 -6.43 -3.34
N VAL A 41 54.05 -5.14 -3.04
CA VAL A 41 53.06 -4.32 -2.31
C VAL A 41 51.92 -3.84 -3.22
N PHE A 42 52.16 -3.72 -4.52
CA PHE A 42 51.17 -3.18 -5.46
C PHE A 42 49.83 -3.94 -5.48
N PRO A 43 49.78 -5.29 -5.52
CA PRO A 43 48.53 -6.04 -5.42
C PRO A 43 47.78 -5.81 -4.10
N LEU A 44 48.49 -5.60 -2.99
CA LEU A 44 47.88 -5.28 -1.70
C LEU A 44 47.23 -3.91 -1.74
N GLY A 45 47.91 -2.90 -2.29
CA GLY A 45 47.35 -1.56 -2.48
C GLY A 45 46.11 -1.55 -3.36
N LEU A 46 46.09 -2.33 -4.45
CA LEU A 46 44.90 -2.49 -5.30
C LEU A 46 43.73 -3.14 -4.57
N LYS A 47 43.98 -4.17 -3.76
CA LYS A 47 42.94 -4.82 -2.94
C LYS A 47 42.35 -3.85 -1.92
N GLU A 48 43.18 -3.08 -1.22
CA GLU A 48 42.71 -2.07 -0.27
C GLU A 48 41.90 -0.95 -0.97
N GLN A 49 42.34 -0.51 -2.15
CA GLN A 49 41.59 0.47 -2.93
C GLN A 49 40.22 -0.08 -3.37
N GLN A 50 40.14 -1.34 -3.81
CA GLN A 50 38.89 -2.01 -4.16
C GLN A 50 37.96 -2.14 -2.94
N GLN A 51 38.50 -2.51 -1.77
CA GLN A 51 37.72 -2.58 -0.53
C GLN A 51 37.21 -1.20 -0.09
N ALA A 52 38.03 -0.15 -0.20
CA ALA A 52 37.63 1.22 0.12
C ALA A 52 36.49 1.70 -0.80
N ARG A 53 36.56 1.41 -2.11
CA ARG A 53 35.47 1.70 -3.06
C ARG A 53 34.20 0.94 -2.71
N ALA A 54 34.31 -0.35 -2.41
CA ALA A 54 33.16 -1.15 -1.98
C ALA A 54 32.48 -0.58 -0.72
N ARG A 55 33.26 -0.09 0.25
CA ARG A 55 32.74 0.56 1.47
C ARG A 55 31.97 1.84 1.15
N LEU A 56 32.48 2.67 0.25
CA LEU A 56 31.80 3.89 -0.17
C LEU A 56 30.51 3.57 -0.93
N LEU A 57 30.52 2.57 -1.81
CA LEU A 57 29.32 2.11 -2.52
C LEU A 57 28.26 1.56 -1.55
N ALA A 58 28.66 0.75 -0.56
CA ALA A 58 27.75 0.22 0.44
C ALA A 58 27.13 1.33 1.32
N ALA A 59 27.92 2.35 1.70
CA ALA A 59 27.41 3.51 2.43
C ALA A 59 26.43 4.33 1.58
N ALA A 60 26.79 4.64 0.33
CA ALA A 60 25.92 5.35 -0.60
C ALA A 60 24.61 4.60 -0.82
N LYS A 61 24.69 3.27 -1.01
CA LYS A 61 23.50 2.45 -1.20
C LYS A 61 22.64 2.41 0.05
N THR A 62 23.24 2.30 1.23
CA THR A 62 22.49 2.35 2.50
C THR A 62 21.71 3.65 2.65
N MET A 63 22.31 4.79 2.32
CA MET A 63 21.61 6.09 2.34
C MET A 63 20.42 6.11 1.36
N GLU A 64 20.62 5.62 0.14
CA GLU A 64 19.55 5.51 -0.86
C GLU A 64 18.40 4.62 -0.38
N LEU A 65 18.71 3.46 0.23
CA LEU A 65 17.70 2.52 0.76
C LEU A 65 16.89 3.14 1.90
N ILE A 66 17.55 3.86 2.82
CA ILE A 66 16.90 4.54 3.93
C ILE A 66 16.02 5.68 3.41
N GLU A 67 16.51 6.49 2.46
CA GLU A 67 15.73 7.57 1.86
C GLU A 67 14.51 7.03 1.11
N TYR A 68 14.66 5.95 0.34
CA TYR A 68 13.52 5.32 -0.35
C TYR A 68 12.52 4.74 0.64
N PHE A 69 13.01 4.09 1.71
CA PHE A 69 12.16 3.57 2.78
C PHE A 69 11.41 4.70 3.51
N ALA A 70 12.01 5.89 3.67
CA ALA A 70 11.35 7.03 4.29
C ALA A 70 10.39 7.77 3.34
N GLY A 71 10.76 7.94 2.07
CA GLY A 71 10.15 8.90 1.14
C GLY A 71 8.97 8.40 0.30
N LYS A 72 8.74 7.08 0.18
CA LYS A 72 7.68 6.60 -0.75
C LYS A 72 6.28 6.99 -0.27
N SER A 73 5.59 7.79 -1.10
CA SER A 73 4.20 8.21 -0.96
C SER A 73 3.23 7.03 -0.95
N ASN A 74 2.20 7.14 -0.10
CA ASN A 74 1.03 6.26 -0.06
C ASN A 74 0.16 6.48 -1.32
N SER A 75 0.69 6.24 -2.52
CA SER A 75 -0.11 6.20 -3.74
C SER A 75 -1.26 5.20 -3.59
N GLU A 76 -2.33 5.50 -4.31
CA GLU A 76 -3.70 5.50 -3.85
C GLU A 76 -4.27 4.12 -3.47
N ARG A 77 -5.00 4.11 -2.36
CA ARG A 77 -5.92 3.02 -2.03
C ARG A 77 -7.12 3.17 -2.94
N MET A 78 -7.14 2.48 -4.06
CA MET A 78 -8.42 2.25 -4.73
C MET A 78 -9.31 1.44 -3.78
N ALA A 79 -10.62 1.70 -3.79
CA ALA A 79 -11.60 0.89 -3.10
C ALA A 79 -11.62 -0.50 -3.76
N GLU A 80 -10.82 -1.44 -3.23
CA GLU A 80 -10.58 -2.72 -3.87
C GLU A 80 -11.22 -3.90 -3.13
N PHE A 81 -11.48 -4.96 -3.90
CA PHE A 81 -12.31 -6.12 -3.55
C PHE A 81 -11.91 -6.77 -2.22
N GLU A 82 -12.84 -6.75 -1.27
CA GLU A 82 -12.77 -7.51 -0.02
C GLU A 82 -13.17 -8.96 -0.27
N THR A 83 -12.59 -9.92 0.45
CA THR A 83 -12.93 -11.34 0.32
C THR A 83 -13.32 -11.96 1.66
N PRO A 84 -14.03 -13.10 1.63
CA PRO A 84 -14.36 -13.78 2.86
C PRO A 84 -13.13 -14.30 3.61
N GLU A 85 -12.18 -14.92 2.91
CA GLU A 85 -11.02 -15.53 3.57
C GLU A 85 -9.73 -14.76 3.31
N PRO A 86 -8.76 -14.78 4.25
CA PRO A 86 -7.49 -14.05 4.15
C PRO A 86 -6.63 -14.35 2.93
N TRP A 87 -6.71 -15.58 2.44
CA TRP A 87 -5.93 -16.12 1.34
C TRP A 87 -6.67 -16.01 0.00
N GLU A 88 -7.87 -15.41 -0.02
CA GLU A 88 -8.69 -15.28 -1.23
C GLU A 88 -8.57 -13.91 -1.90
N THR A 89 -8.08 -12.92 -1.18
CA THR A 89 -7.90 -11.55 -1.68
C THR A 89 -6.59 -11.38 -2.43
N ARG A 90 -6.52 -10.25 -3.14
CA ARG A 90 -5.25 -9.60 -3.44
C ARG A 90 -4.49 -9.37 -2.14
N PRO A 91 -3.19 -9.63 -2.10
CA PRO A 91 -2.45 -9.49 -0.86
C PRO A 91 -2.11 -8.02 -0.56
N PHE A 92 -3.11 -7.25 -0.12
CA PHE A 92 -2.97 -5.85 0.29
C PHE A 92 -2.00 -5.67 1.46
N SER A 93 -1.88 -6.73 2.23
CA SER A 93 -0.90 -6.87 3.29
C SER A 93 0.55 -6.86 2.78
N TYR A 94 0.84 -6.71 1.49
CA TYR A 94 2.22 -6.63 0.97
C TYR A 94 2.45 -5.41 0.05
N THR A 95 1.68 -4.34 0.28
CA THR A 95 1.73 -3.08 -0.49
C THR A 95 2.79 -2.08 -0.01
N ASN A 96 2.88 -0.92 -0.66
CA ASN A 96 3.66 0.29 -0.31
C ASN A 96 3.53 0.72 1.16
N THR A 97 2.50 0.23 1.85
CA THR A 97 2.16 0.58 3.22
C THR A 97 2.81 -0.32 4.27
N ARG A 98 3.51 -1.41 3.88
CA ARG A 98 4.24 -2.23 4.86
C ARG A 98 5.48 -1.52 5.36
N TRP A 99 5.77 -1.83 6.63
CA TRP A 99 6.81 -1.20 7.42
C TRP A 99 8.08 -2.04 7.49
N ASP A 100 8.02 -3.28 7.00
CA ASP A 100 9.18 -4.13 6.81
C ASP A 100 10.04 -3.62 5.64
N LEU A 101 11.34 -3.45 5.89
CA LEU A 101 12.29 -2.83 4.97
C LEU A 101 12.38 -3.66 3.68
N GLU A 102 12.62 -4.96 3.79
CA GLU A 102 12.78 -5.88 2.66
C GLU A 102 11.51 -5.94 1.80
N THR A 103 10.34 -6.02 2.43
CA THR A 103 9.07 -6.05 1.69
C THR A 103 8.77 -4.75 0.97
N ARG A 104 9.15 -3.61 1.56
CA ARG A 104 8.97 -2.29 0.95
C ARG A 104 9.97 -2.03 -0.17
N LEU A 105 11.21 -2.52 -0.02
CA LEU A 105 12.31 -2.25 -0.93
C LEU A 105 12.53 -3.34 -1.98
N ALA A 106 12.04 -4.56 -1.84
CA ALA A 106 12.23 -5.62 -2.85
C ALA A 106 11.06 -5.65 -3.82
N ARG A 107 11.10 -4.77 -4.82
CA ARG A 107 10.12 -4.58 -5.91
C ARG A 107 10.84 -4.37 -7.24
N PHE A 108 10.07 -4.36 -8.31
CA PHE A 108 10.64 -4.14 -9.65
C PHE A 108 11.06 -2.67 -9.88
N ASP A 109 10.44 -1.72 -9.16
CA ASP A 109 10.68 -0.26 -9.22
C ASP A 109 11.49 0.27 -8.02
N SER A 110 12.23 -0.61 -7.37
CA SER A 110 13.07 -0.30 -6.22
C SER A 110 14.50 -0.78 -6.44
N GLY A 111 15.45 -0.15 -5.77
CA GLY A 111 16.87 -0.33 -6.04
C GLY A 111 17.50 -1.66 -5.61
N ILE A 112 16.71 -2.63 -5.12
CA ILE A 112 17.22 -3.94 -4.68
C ILE A 112 16.41 -5.08 -5.29
N ARG A 113 17.11 -6.17 -5.59
CA ARG A 113 16.54 -7.41 -6.10
C ARG A 113 17.05 -8.57 -5.28
N PRO A 114 16.20 -9.56 -4.95
CA PRO A 114 16.67 -10.72 -4.23
C PRO A 114 17.57 -11.56 -5.14
N LEU A 115 18.74 -11.92 -4.65
CA LEU A 115 19.68 -12.79 -5.33
C LEU A 115 19.08 -14.19 -5.49
N PRO A 116 19.22 -14.85 -6.66
CA PRO A 116 18.80 -16.24 -6.85
C PRO A 116 19.25 -17.14 -5.71
N LEU A 117 18.31 -17.90 -5.14
CA LEU A 117 18.58 -18.73 -3.95
C LEU A 117 19.69 -19.76 -4.23
N ASP A 118 19.75 -20.29 -5.44
CA ASP A 118 20.78 -21.24 -5.83
C ASP A 118 22.16 -20.59 -5.85
N ILE A 119 22.27 -19.33 -6.28
CA ILE A 119 23.54 -18.57 -6.24
C ILE A 119 23.88 -18.23 -4.78
N ALA A 120 22.92 -17.74 -4.01
CA ALA A 120 23.11 -17.38 -2.60
C ALA A 120 23.70 -18.54 -1.76
N LYS A 121 23.21 -19.77 -1.96
CA LYS A 121 23.70 -20.98 -1.29
C LYS A 121 25.15 -21.36 -1.65
N ARG A 122 25.69 -20.83 -2.75
CA ARG A 122 27.07 -21.06 -3.22
C ARG A 122 28.06 -20.01 -2.74
N LEU A 123 27.59 -18.99 -2.01
CA LEU A 123 28.45 -17.95 -1.47
C LEU A 123 28.94 -18.30 -0.06
N ASP A 124 30.25 -18.24 0.13
CA ASP A 124 30.91 -18.36 1.42
C ASP A 124 31.12 -17.00 2.05
N SER A 125 31.13 -16.94 3.38
CA SER A 125 31.40 -15.71 4.13
C SER A 125 32.14 -16.05 5.42
N ASP A 126 32.75 -15.03 6.04
CA ASP A 126 33.46 -15.21 7.31
C ASP A 126 32.50 -15.72 8.39
N GLY A 127 32.88 -16.80 9.07
CA GLY A 127 32.04 -17.43 10.11
C GLY A 127 30.73 -18.04 9.59
N ASP A 128 30.62 -18.29 8.28
CA ASP A 128 29.46 -18.88 7.62
C ASP A 128 28.15 -18.08 7.82
N GLU A 129 28.28 -16.77 7.98
CA GLU A 129 27.15 -15.89 8.29
C GLU A 129 26.08 -15.87 7.21
N ILE A 130 26.45 -15.85 5.93
CA ILE A 130 25.50 -15.94 4.82
C ILE A 130 24.65 -17.20 4.94
N GLN A 131 25.27 -18.37 5.16
CA GLN A 131 24.53 -19.62 5.23
C GLN A 131 23.62 -19.65 6.47
N ARG A 132 24.07 -19.09 7.60
CA ARG A 132 23.26 -18.91 8.80
C ARG A 132 22.02 -18.05 8.54
N LEU A 133 22.20 -16.90 7.90
CA LEU A 133 21.10 -16.00 7.54
C LEU A 133 20.11 -16.67 6.57
N LEU A 134 20.60 -17.39 5.56
CA LEU A 134 19.76 -18.15 4.64
C LEU A 134 18.99 -19.28 5.36
N ALA A 135 19.62 -19.97 6.31
CA ALA A 135 18.99 -21.01 7.11
C ALA A 135 17.90 -20.45 8.06
N GLU A 136 18.08 -19.21 8.54
CA GLU A 136 17.07 -18.47 9.30
C GLU A 136 15.94 -17.90 8.42
N GLY A 137 16.02 -18.07 7.09
CA GLY A 137 15.00 -17.65 6.13
C GLY A 137 15.21 -16.26 5.54
N ALA A 138 16.36 -15.62 5.76
CA ALA A 138 16.68 -14.35 5.13
C ALA A 138 16.99 -14.54 3.63
N HIS A 139 16.91 -13.43 2.88
CA HIS A 139 17.36 -13.36 1.49
C HIS A 139 18.61 -12.47 1.38
N LEU A 140 19.47 -12.82 0.43
CA LEU A 140 20.49 -11.89 -0.06
C LEU A 140 19.86 -11.00 -1.13
N TYR A 141 20.26 -9.75 -1.16
CA TYR A 141 19.84 -8.75 -2.13
C TYR A 141 21.06 -8.20 -2.85
N TYR A 142 20.90 -7.90 -4.13
CA TYR A 142 21.87 -7.13 -4.89
C TYR A 142 21.26 -5.80 -5.30
N ALA A 143 22.10 -4.77 -5.37
CA ALA A 143 21.69 -3.45 -5.82
C ALA A 143 21.62 -3.42 -7.34
N ASP A 144 20.47 -3.01 -7.89
CA ASP A 144 20.39 -2.73 -9.32
C ASP A 144 21.03 -1.36 -9.59
N ALA A 145 22.16 -1.36 -10.31
CA ALA A 145 22.91 -0.16 -10.69
C ALA A 145 22.05 0.90 -11.40
N ALA A 146 21.00 0.46 -12.11
CA ALA A 146 20.18 1.33 -12.94
C ALA A 146 19.10 2.07 -12.16
N MET A 147 18.97 1.90 -10.83
CA MET A 147 17.88 2.47 -10.03
C MET A 147 18.22 3.76 -9.30
N ILE A 148 17.86 4.89 -9.93
CA ILE A 148 17.77 6.21 -9.29
C ILE A 148 16.35 6.38 -8.68
N PRO A 149 16.19 6.88 -7.44
CA PRO A 149 14.86 7.20 -6.90
C PRO A 149 14.10 8.19 -7.82
N GLY A 150 12.82 7.92 -8.09
CA GLY A 150 11.90 8.87 -8.75
C GLY A 150 11.95 8.97 -10.29
N VAL A 151 12.82 8.22 -10.99
CA VAL A 151 12.83 8.18 -12.47
C VAL A 151 12.16 6.89 -12.96
N ASP A 152 11.25 6.99 -13.94
CA ASP A 152 10.57 5.82 -14.53
C ASP A 152 11.61 4.86 -15.13
N ILE A 153 11.53 3.59 -14.73
CA ILE A 153 12.41 2.50 -15.18
C ILE A 153 12.33 2.28 -16.69
N ARG A 154 11.19 2.63 -17.33
CA ARG A 154 10.97 2.53 -18.79
C ARG A 154 11.81 3.53 -19.59
N LEU A 155 12.23 4.63 -18.98
CA LEU A 155 12.94 5.71 -19.66
C LEU A 155 14.47 5.61 -19.53
N ARG A 156 15.00 4.46 -19.10
CA ARG A 156 16.42 4.32 -18.78
C ARG A 156 17.19 3.57 -19.85
N ASN A 157 18.37 4.12 -20.16
CA ASN A 157 19.33 3.50 -21.06
C ASN A 157 19.94 2.24 -20.39
N PRO A 158 20.21 1.19 -21.18
CA PRO A 158 21.03 0.07 -20.74
C PRO A 158 22.39 0.61 -20.28
N SER A 159 22.87 0.11 -19.15
CA SER A 159 24.19 0.46 -18.61
C SER A 159 24.97 -0.82 -18.37
N PRO A 160 26.26 -0.89 -18.74
CA PRO A 160 27.09 -2.07 -18.47
C PRO A 160 27.12 -2.38 -16.97
N ALA A 161 27.36 -3.65 -16.63
CA ALA A 161 27.44 -4.10 -15.24
C ALA A 161 28.39 -3.20 -14.41
N VAL A 162 27.80 -2.43 -13.50
CA VAL A 162 28.54 -1.51 -12.64
C VAL A 162 29.06 -2.27 -11.42
N GLU A 163 30.18 -1.84 -10.83
CA GLU A 163 30.72 -2.39 -9.58
C GLU A 163 29.66 -2.54 -8.46
N SER A 164 28.58 -1.76 -8.49
CA SER A 164 27.45 -1.87 -7.56
C SER A 164 26.74 -3.24 -7.59
N ASN A 165 26.70 -3.93 -8.73
CA ASN A 165 26.06 -5.26 -8.81
C ASN A 165 26.86 -6.31 -8.03
N LYS A 166 28.16 -6.10 -7.80
CA LYS A 166 29.01 -6.98 -6.98
C LYS A 166 28.77 -6.79 -5.49
N ILE A 167 28.11 -5.70 -5.10
CA ILE A 167 27.70 -5.47 -3.72
C ILE A 167 26.39 -6.23 -3.49
N ILE A 168 26.46 -7.17 -2.56
CA ILE A 168 25.30 -7.89 -2.04
C ILE A 168 25.12 -7.56 -0.57
N PHE A 169 23.91 -7.68 -0.06
CA PHE A 169 23.64 -7.46 1.35
C PHE A 169 22.49 -8.33 1.84
N ALA A 170 22.40 -8.50 3.15
CA ALA A 170 21.27 -9.08 3.84
C ALA A 170 20.85 -8.18 4.99
N VAL A 171 19.64 -8.40 5.46
CA VAL A 171 19.16 -7.82 6.71
C VAL A 171 19.30 -8.89 7.79
N SER A 172 20.19 -8.64 8.75
CA SER A 172 20.42 -9.50 9.90
C SER A 172 19.49 -9.12 11.05
N GLY A 173 18.94 -10.15 11.70
CA GLY A 173 17.90 -10.05 12.73
C GLY A 173 16.49 -10.20 12.16
N TYR A 174 15.61 -10.76 12.98
CA TYR A 174 14.21 -11.00 12.62
C TYR A 174 13.47 -9.69 12.32
N ALA A 175 12.58 -9.71 11.33
CA ALA A 175 11.66 -8.61 11.08
C ALA A 175 10.88 -8.31 12.36
N GLN A 176 11.01 -7.08 12.87
CA GLN A 176 10.43 -6.71 14.16
C GLN A 176 9.01 -6.16 14.02
N ASN A 177 8.48 -6.14 12.79
CA ASN A 177 7.18 -5.57 12.51
C ASN A 177 6.09 -6.65 12.35
N ASN A 178 5.42 -6.94 13.47
CA ASN A 178 4.21 -7.76 13.47
C ASN A 178 2.93 -6.95 13.22
N ALA A 179 3.05 -5.62 13.10
CA ALA A 179 1.89 -4.77 13.03
C ALA A 179 1.27 -4.80 11.62
N VAL A 180 -0.06 -4.77 11.58
CA VAL A 180 -0.87 -5.00 10.38
C VAL A 180 -1.55 -3.67 10.01
N PRO A 181 -0.98 -2.90 9.06
CA PRO A 181 -1.55 -1.61 8.68
C PRO A 181 -2.86 -1.75 7.88
N VAL A 182 -3.02 -2.88 7.18
CA VAL A 182 -4.20 -3.25 6.38
C VAL A 182 -4.37 -4.76 6.46
N LEU A 183 -5.60 -5.22 6.70
CA LEU A 183 -5.92 -6.65 6.67
C LEU A 183 -5.88 -7.16 5.22
N PRO A 184 -5.37 -8.37 4.97
CA PRO A 184 -5.36 -8.92 3.62
C PRO A 184 -6.75 -9.02 2.99
N TRP A 185 -7.79 -9.34 3.77
CA TRP A 185 -9.14 -9.54 3.26
C TRP A 185 -10.06 -8.32 3.41
N LYS A 186 -9.55 -7.23 3.99
CA LYS A 186 -10.31 -5.99 4.20
C LYS A 186 -9.47 -4.74 3.97
N ALA A 187 -9.86 -3.95 2.97
CA ALA A 187 -9.18 -2.72 2.54
C ALA A 187 -9.42 -1.51 3.47
N TRP A 188 -9.39 -1.73 4.79
CA TRP A 188 -9.64 -0.73 5.81
C TRP A 188 -8.34 0.03 6.20
N PRO A 189 -8.38 1.30 6.65
CA PRO A 189 -9.52 2.22 6.71
C PRO A 189 -10.03 2.66 5.34
N TYR A 190 -11.35 2.77 5.22
CA TYR A 190 -11.99 3.47 4.11
C TYR A 190 -11.86 4.97 4.30
N ARG A 191 -11.32 5.65 3.30
CA ARG A 191 -11.25 7.11 3.25
C ARG A 191 -12.25 7.61 2.22
N ALA A 192 -12.99 8.67 2.56
CA ALA A 192 -13.85 9.37 1.60
C ALA A 192 -13.41 10.83 1.47
N ALA A 193 -13.73 11.49 0.36
CA ALA A 193 -13.72 12.95 0.36
C ALA A 193 -14.68 13.45 1.44
N TYR A 194 -14.39 14.57 2.10
CA TYR A 194 -15.29 15.14 3.10
C TYR A 194 -15.34 16.67 2.93
N PRO A 195 -16.55 17.28 2.90
CA PRO A 195 -17.86 16.61 2.80
C PRO A 195 -18.01 15.90 1.44
N SER A 196 -18.61 14.72 1.42
CA SER A 196 -19.00 14.04 0.18
C SER A 196 -20.39 13.43 0.32
N PRO A 197 -21.08 13.17 -0.81
CA PRO A 197 -22.16 12.19 -0.79
C PRO A 197 -21.65 10.85 -0.24
N PRO A 198 -22.55 10.00 0.29
CA PRO A 198 -22.21 8.64 0.68
C PRO A 198 -21.41 7.96 -0.43
N LEU A 199 -20.35 7.26 -0.07
CA LEU A 199 -19.61 6.46 -1.05
C LEU A 199 -20.57 5.40 -1.62
N SER A 200 -20.92 5.55 -2.90
CA SER A 200 -21.38 4.44 -3.72
C SER A 200 -20.20 3.93 -4.53
N ALA A 201 -20.03 2.62 -4.57
CA ALA A 201 -19.21 2.03 -5.61
C ALA A 201 -20.07 1.98 -6.87
N THR A 202 -19.79 2.83 -7.86
CA THR A 202 -20.25 2.60 -9.23
C THR A 202 -19.45 1.43 -9.79
N PHE A 203 -19.99 0.22 -9.64
CA PHE A 203 -19.47 -0.95 -10.32
C PHE A 203 -19.76 -0.79 -11.82
N GLY A 204 -18.74 -0.39 -12.58
CA GLY A 204 -18.86 -0.25 -14.03
C GLY A 204 -19.47 -1.51 -14.66
N SER A 205 -20.48 -1.30 -15.50
CA SER A 205 -21.33 -2.33 -16.14
C SER A 205 -20.59 -3.34 -17.03
N SER A 206 -19.27 -3.21 -17.20
CA SER A 206 -18.48 -4.10 -18.05
C SER A 206 -17.48 -4.99 -17.31
N ARG A 207 -17.35 -4.90 -15.98
CA ARG A 207 -16.34 -5.74 -15.29
C ARG A 207 -16.77 -6.48 -14.02
N PHE A 208 -17.72 -6.03 -13.19
CA PHE A 208 -18.07 -6.77 -11.96
C PHE A 208 -19.46 -6.42 -11.40
N MET A 209 -20.55 -6.91 -12.01
CA MET A 209 -21.77 -7.15 -11.24
C MET A 209 -21.69 -8.56 -10.63
N PRO A 210 -22.21 -8.80 -9.41
CA PRO A 210 -22.68 -10.15 -9.11
C PRO A 210 -23.73 -10.44 -10.19
N GLN A 211 -23.42 -11.39 -11.07
CA GLN A 211 -24.36 -11.86 -12.07
C GLN A 211 -25.49 -12.52 -11.29
N VAL A 212 -26.53 -11.74 -10.96
CA VAL A 212 -27.70 -12.23 -10.26
C VAL A 212 -28.51 -13.01 -11.30
N ASP A 213 -28.25 -14.32 -11.42
CA ASP A 213 -29.08 -15.23 -12.25
C ASP A 213 -30.49 -15.46 -11.63
N VAL A 214 -30.80 -14.79 -10.52
CA VAL A 214 -32.15 -14.68 -10.00
C VAL A 214 -32.55 -13.22 -10.05
N MET A 215 -33.33 -12.84 -11.07
CA MET A 215 -34.14 -11.64 -11.01
C MET A 215 -34.87 -11.64 -9.66
N VAL A 216 -34.44 -10.83 -8.70
CA VAL A 216 -35.34 -10.40 -7.63
C VAL A 216 -36.51 -9.75 -8.37
N PRO A 217 -37.75 -10.21 -8.22
CA PRO A 217 -38.88 -9.58 -8.86
C PRO A 217 -39.04 -8.18 -8.25
N VAL A 218 -38.39 -7.20 -8.86
CA VAL A 218 -38.81 -5.81 -8.74
C VAL A 218 -40.24 -5.80 -9.22
N ILE A 219 -41.15 -5.37 -8.35
CA ILE A 219 -42.57 -5.25 -8.64
C ILE A 219 -42.69 -4.41 -9.92
N LYS A 220 -43.00 -5.08 -11.03
CA LYS A 220 -43.20 -4.50 -12.35
C LYS A 220 -44.50 -3.72 -12.32
N ASN A 221 -44.43 -2.41 -12.12
CA ASN A 221 -45.49 -1.53 -12.62
C ASN A 221 -45.20 -1.22 -14.09
N GLY A 222 -45.71 -2.10 -14.96
CA GLY A 222 -46.03 -1.87 -16.39
C GLY A 222 -44.95 -1.26 -17.30
N GLY A 223 -44.36 -2.08 -18.17
CA GLY A 223 -43.64 -1.61 -19.37
C GLY A 223 -42.43 -2.48 -19.74
N ASN A 224 -42.40 -2.98 -20.98
CA ASN A 224 -41.37 -3.88 -21.52
C ASN A 224 -40.04 -3.15 -21.82
N GLY A 225 -39.35 -2.65 -20.78
CA GLY A 225 -37.98 -2.18 -20.86
C GLY A 225 -37.11 -2.87 -19.81
N THR A 226 -36.02 -3.50 -20.21
CA THR A 226 -34.98 -3.99 -19.29
C THR A 226 -34.21 -2.78 -18.75
N THR A 227 -34.69 -2.21 -17.64
CA THR A 227 -33.96 -1.16 -16.91
C THR A 227 -32.87 -1.81 -16.06
N TYR A 228 -31.61 -1.60 -16.42
CA TYR A 228 -30.46 -1.99 -15.59
C TYR A 228 -30.43 -1.09 -14.35
N SER A 229 -30.90 -1.57 -13.19
CA SER A 229 -30.66 -0.84 -11.95
C SER A 229 -29.19 -1.02 -11.58
N THR A 230 -28.39 0.03 -11.70
CA THR A 230 -27.16 0.19 -10.93
C THR A 230 -27.54 0.20 -9.46
N GLN A 231 -27.65 -0.97 -8.82
CA GLN A 231 -27.66 -1.06 -7.37
C GLN A 231 -26.28 -0.59 -6.90
N ALA A 232 -26.16 0.71 -6.70
CA ALA A 232 -25.10 1.31 -5.90
C ALA A 232 -25.18 0.67 -4.52
N VAL A 233 -24.42 -0.40 -4.30
CA VAL A 233 -24.33 -0.97 -2.96
C VAL A 233 -23.56 0.04 -2.11
N MET A 234 -24.19 0.47 -1.03
CA MET A 234 -23.63 1.46 -0.12
C MET A 234 -22.32 0.89 0.44
N LEU A 235 -21.18 1.51 0.13
CA LEU A 235 -19.89 1.18 0.76
C LEU A 235 -19.89 1.56 2.24
N GLU A 236 -20.82 2.42 2.63
CA GLU A 236 -20.94 2.93 3.98
C GLU A 236 -21.99 2.14 4.76
N GLY A 237 -21.60 1.00 5.33
CA GLY A 237 -22.42 0.19 6.26
C GLY A 237 -22.68 0.81 7.64
N TRP A 238 -22.70 2.14 7.70
CA TRP A 238 -22.72 2.99 8.89
C TRP A 238 -24.02 3.00 9.68
N MET A 239 -25.03 2.28 9.20
CA MET A 239 -26.38 2.30 9.76
C MET A 239 -26.75 1.04 10.55
N GLY A 240 -25.80 0.14 10.83
CA GLY A 240 -26.12 -1.14 11.45
C GLY A 240 -25.11 -1.61 12.49
N VAL A 241 -25.26 -1.16 13.74
CA VAL A 241 -24.92 -2.02 14.89
C VAL A 241 -26.23 -2.39 15.56
N GLY A 242 -26.67 -3.64 15.37
CA GLY A 242 -27.86 -4.20 16.04
C GLY A 242 -29.18 -4.15 15.26
N ALA A 243 -29.19 -3.83 13.97
CA ALA A 243 -30.37 -4.01 13.12
C ALA A 243 -30.16 -5.23 12.23
N ASP A 244 -31.15 -6.12 12.19
CA ASP A 244 -31.29 -7.14 11.16
C ASP A 244 -31.16 -6.48 9.77
N PRO A 245 -30.19 -6.87 8.93
CA PRO A 245 -30.07 -6.37 7.56
C PRO A 245 -31.35 -6.60 6.72
N ALA A 246 -32.27 -7.45 7.19
CA ALA A 246 -33.50 -7.79 6.49
C ALA A 246 -34.66 -6.78 6.69
N LEU A 247 -34.55 -5.73 7.52
CA LEU A 247 -35.71 -4.84 7.82
C LEU A 247 -35.38 -3.34 7.72
N PRO A 248 -35.58 -2.72 6.52
CA PRO A 248 -35.18 -1.35 6.22
C PRO A 248 -36.30 -0.30 6.16
N SER A 249 -37.42 -0.49 6.86
CA SER A 249 -38.67 0.16 6.42
C SER A 249 -38.73 1.70 6.52
N ALA A 250 -37.96 2.38 7.38
CA ALA A 250 -37.88 3.86 7.40
C ALA A 250 -36.45 4.41 7.32
N ARG A 251 -35.47 3.61 7.75
CA ARG A 251 -34.04 3.97 7.85
C ARG A 251 -33.36 4.08 6.49
N GLU A 252 -33.82 3.29 5.51
CA GLU A 252 -33.33 3.37 4.14
C GLU A 252 -34.07 4.42 3.32
N GLN A 253 -35.29 4.83 3.66
CA GLN A 253 -36.09 5.68 2.77
C GLN A 253 -35.46 7.06 2.56
N LEU A 254 -35.04 7.75 3.62
CA LEU A 254 -34.38 9.06 3.49
C LEU A 254 -33.00 8.95 2.82
N MET A 255 -32.24 7.90 3.12
CA MET A 255 -30.94 7.67 2.50
C MET A 255 -31.07 7.32 1.01
N ALA A 256 -31.99 6.41 0.67
CA ALA A 256 -32.33 6.04 -0.69
C ALA A 256 -32.83 7.25 -1.47
N GLU A 257 -33.61 8.13 -0.84
CA GLU A 257 -34.04 9.39 -1.44
C GLU A 257 -32.83 10.29 -1.74
N VAL A 258 -31.87 10.45 -0.81
CA VAL A 258 -30.63 11.21 -1.09
C VAL A 258 -29.87 10.62 -2.27
N PHE A 259 -29.69 9.29 -2.31
CA PHE A 259 -29.00 8.63 -3.43
C PHE A 259 -29.74 8.82 -4.76
N ARG A 260 -31.07 8.65 -4.76
CA ARG A 260 -31.91 8.86 -5.93
C ARG A 260 -31.75 10.28 -6.47
N LYS A 261 -31.82 11.28 -5.59
CA LYS A 261 -31.61 12.69 -5.98
C LYS A 261 -30.18 12.97 -6.45
N ALA A 262 -29.18 12.31 -5.87
CA ALA A 262 -27.78 12.44 -6.28
C ALA A 262 -27.54 11.82 -7.67
N GLN A 263 -28.17 10.68 -7.96
CA GLN A 263 -28.15 10.06 -9.29
C GLN A 263 -28.84 10.94 -10.32
N ASP A 264 -30.07 11.41 -10.03
CA ASP A 264 -30.82 12.32 -10.90
C ASP A 264 -30.01 13.59 -11.25
N TYR A 265 -29.26 14.12 -10.28
CA TYR A 265 -28.35 15.25 -10.49
C TYR A 265 -27.17 14.89 -11.39
N THR A 266 -26.48 13.77 -11.11
CA THR A 266 -25.27 13.34 -11.82
C THR A 266 -25.53 13.04 -13.31
N GLU A 267 -26.61 12.32 -13.62
CA GLU A 267 -27.01 11.99 -14.99
C GLU A 267 -27.34 13.24 -15.82
N THR A 268 -27.74 14.33 -15.17
CA THR A 268 -28.04 15.61 -15.82
C THR A 268 -26.78 16.45 -16.09
N VAL A 269 -25.76 16.31 -15.24
CA VAL A 269 -24.50 17.07 -15.37
C VAL A 269 -23.54 16.40 -16.36
N ASN A 270 -23.52 15.07 -16.42
CA ASN A 270 -22.73 14.28 -17.37
C ASN A 270 -23.66 13.39 -18.21
N PRO A 271 -24.33 13.91 -19.25
CA PRO A 271 -24.99 13.06 -20.23
C PRO A 271 -23.91 12.22 -20.91
N MET A 272 -23.84 10.92 -20.62
CA MET A 272 -22.86 10.03 -21.24
C MET A 272 -22.92 10.18 -22.77
N THR A 273 -21.80 10.55 -23.38
CA THR A 273 -21.63 10.78 -24.82
C THR A 273 -21.64 9.50 -25.67
N ASN A 274 -22.39 8.46 -25.28
CA ASN A 274 -22.50 7.22 -26.04
C ASN A 274 -23.95 7.00 -26.50
N PRO A 275 -24.34 7.41 -27.73
CA PRO A 275 -25.73 7.47 -28.17
C PRO A 275 -26.40 6.12 -28.49
N THR A 276 -25.73 4.98 -28.31
CA THR A 276 -26.16 3.74 -28.98
C THR A 276 -26.72 2.64 -28.09
N SER A 277 -26.73 2.77 -26.76
CA SER A 277 -27.31 1.70 -25.92
C SER A 277 -27.93 2.10 -24.58
N PHE A 278 -27.95 3.39 -24.24
CA PHE A 278 -28.63 3.86 -23.04
C PHE A 278 -29.65 4.94 -23.40
N THR A 279 -30.85 4.52 -23.79
CA THR A 279 -32.02 5.40 -23.77
C THR A 279 -32.34 5.63 -22.29
N PRO A 280 -32.24 6.86 -21.75
CA PRO A 280 -32.69 7.12 -20.40
C PRO A 280 -34.21 6.95 -20.39
N SER A 281 -34.69 5.78 -19.98
CA SER A 281 -36.12 5.46 -19.93
C SER A 281 -36.80 6.03 -18.67
N PHE A 282 -36.28 7.14 -18.14
CA PHE A 282 -36.89 7.86 -17.04
C PHE A 282 -37.42 9.19 -17.53
N THR A 283 -38.54 9.12 -18.25
CA THR A 283 -39.47 10.24 -18.29
C THR A 283 -40.11 10.31 -16.90
N PRO A 284 -40.00 11.42 -16.16
CA PRO A 284 -40.78 11.60 -14.94
C PRO A 284 -42.27 11.33 -15.26
N PRO A 285 -43.05 10.77 -14.31
CA PRO A 285 -44.49 10.51 -14.52
C PRO A 285 -45.28 11.72 -15.03
N ASP A 286 -44.70 12.91 -14.88
CA ASP A 286 -45.22 14.24 -15.12
C ASP A 286 -44.60 14.95 -16.36
N GLY A 287 -43.77 14.27 -17.15
CA GLY A 287 -43.37 14.74 -18.50
C GLY A 287 -42.49 16.00 -18.58
N ASN A 288 -42.19 16.65 -17.46
CA ASN A 288 -41.40 17.88 -17.41
C ASN A 288 -39.92 17.58 -17.12
N ALA A 289 -39.04 17.97 -18.05
CA ALA A 289 -37.61 17.99 -17.79
C ALA A 289 -37.31 19.00 -16.66
N MET A 290 -37.08 18.50 -15.44
CA MET A 290 -36.68 19.36 -14.32
C MET A 290 -35.38 20.09 -14.66
N SER A 291 -35.35 21.40 -14.41
CA SER A 291 -34.12 22.19 -14.54
C SER A 291 -33.02 21.66 -13.62
N LEU A 292 -31.76 21.87 -13.98
CA LEU A 292 -30.60 21.51 -13.14
C LEU A 292 -30.72 22.13 -11.73
N MET A 293 -31.26 23.35 -11.64
CA MET A 293 -31.48 24.06 -10.39
C MET A 293 -32.54 23.38 -9.51
N THR A 294 -33.63 22.88 -10.11
CA THR A 294 -34.66 22.11 -9.42
C THR A 294 -34.09 20.81 -8.85
N LYS A 295 -33.25 20.10 -9.62
CA LYS A 295 -32.60 18.84 -9.17
C LYS A 295 -31.59 19.09 -8.05
N ARG A 296 -30.81 20.17 -8.16
CA ARG A 296 -29.87 20.62 -7.11
C ARG A 296 -30.59 20.91 -5.80
N THR A 297 -31.69 21.66 -5.87
CA THR A 297 -32.52 22.00 -4.71
C THR A 297 -33.11 20.73 -4.07
N ALA A 298 -33.65 19.83 -4.87
CA ALA A 298 -34.22 18.57 -4.38
C ALA A 298 -33.18 17.67 -3.68
N LEU A 299 -31.94 17.61 -4.18
CA LEU A 299 -30.84 16.90 -3.51
C LEU A 299 -30.49 17.55 -2.16
N ALA A 300 -30.41 18.88 -2.13
CA ALA A 300 -30.06 19.60 -0.92
C ALA A 300 -31.15 19.48 0.16
N GLU A 301 -32.43 19.52 -0.22
CA GLU A 301 -33.56 19.26 0.68
C GLU A 301 -33.57 17.84 1.23
N ALA A 302 -33.30 16.83 0.40
CA ALA A 302 -33.18 15.45 0.85
C ALA A 302 -32.04 15.28 1.87
N CYS A 303 -30.88 15.92 1.62
CA CYS A 303 -29.76 15.91 2.56
C CYS A 303 -30.10 16.62 3.88
N LEU A 304 -30.80 17.75 3.82
CA LEU A 304 -31.25 18.49 5.00
C LEU A 304 -32.24 17.66 5.84
N ALA A 305 -33.21 17.02 5.20
CA ALA A 305 -34.19 16.16 5.86
C ALA A 305 -33.50 14.98 6.58
N PHE A 306 -32.52 14.36 5.92
CA PHE A 306 -31.71 13.31 6.55
C PHE A 306 -30.94 13.84 7.77
N ALA A 307 -30.30 15.01 7.66
CA ALA A 307 -29.53 15.59 8.76
C ALA A 307 -30.42 15.87 9.98
N GLN A 308 -31.61 16.44 9.79
CA GLN A 308 -32.59 16.71 10.84
C GLN A 308 -33.02 15.44 11.59
N ASP A 309 -33.37 14.39 10.84
CA ASP A 309 -33.72 13.10 11.40
C ASP A 309 -32.54 12.46 12.16
N ALA A 310 -31.33 12.54 11.61
CA ALA A 310 -30.12 12.02 12.25
C ALA A 310 -29.80 12.70 13.59
N PHE A 311 -29.91 14.04 13.68
CA PHE A 311 -29.77 14.77 14.95
C PHE A 311 -30.84 14.35 15.97
N THR A 312 -32.08 14.14 15.51
CA THR A 312 -33.18 13.71 16.38
C THR A 312 -32.93 12.31 16.94
N ARG A 313 -32.55 11.35 16.07
CA ARG A 313 -32.22 9.97 16.47
C ARG A 313 -30.97 9.86 17.34
N ALA A 314 -30.02 10.76 17.17
CA ALA A 314 -28.86 10.87 18.05
C ALA A 314 -29.24 11.35 19.47
N GLY A 315 -30.50 11.70 19.74
CA GLY A 315 -30.95 12.20 21.04
C GLY A 315 -30.50 13.64 21.32
N ILE A 316 -30.14 14.38 20.27
CA ILE A 316 -29.56 15.72 20.32
C ILE A 316 -30.37 16.70 19.44
N GLY A 317 -31.68 16.50 19.32
CA GLY A 317 -32.55 17.40 18.56
C GLY A 317 -32.50 18.86 19.06
N ALA A 318 -32.30 19.08 20.36
CA ALA A 318 -32.06 20.41 20.94
C ALA A 318 -30.74 21.03 20.43
N ASN A 319 -29.74 20.21 20.14
CA ASN A 319 -28.47 20.64 19.57
C ASN A 319 -28.62 21.04 18.10
N TYR A 320 -29.54 20.44 17.34
CA TYR A 320 -29.86 20.92 15.98
C TYR A 320 -30.36 22.37 16.02
N GLN A 321 -31.29 22.67 16.93
CA GLN A 321 -31.79 24.05 17.07
C GLN A 321 -30.68 25.02 17.53
N THR A 322 -29.82 24.58 18.46
CA THR A 322 -28.77 25.41 19.06
C THR A 322 -27.56 25.63 18.13
N TYR A 323 -27.10 24.59 17.44
CA TYR A 323 -25.84 24.61 16.70
C TYR A 323 -26.00 24.71 15.18
N VAL A 324 -27.22 24.47 14.66
CA VAL A 324 -27.51 24.50 13.22
C VAL A 324 -28.46 25.65 12.87
N VAL A 325 -29.62 25.74 13.52
CA VAL A 325 -30.67 26.69 13.11
C VAL A 325 -30.48 28.08 13.71
N ALA A 326 -29.90 28.17 14.92
CA ALA A 326 -29.86 29.35 15.78
C ALA A 326 -29.89 30.69 15.01
N PRO A 327 -31.05 31.36 14.99
CA PRO A 327 -31.21 32.62 14.27
C PRO A 327 -30.42 33.73 14.96
N GLY A 328 -29.82 34.62 14.17
CA GLY A 328 -29.09 35.78 14.69
C GLY A 328 -27.68 35.50 15.23
N ILE A 329 -27.15 34.28 15.09
CA ILE A 329 -25.75 34.00 15.43
C ILE A 329 -24.82 34.65 14.40
N THR A 330 -23.94 35.53 14.89
CA THR A 330 -22.87 36.15 14.11
C THR A 330 -21.49 35.59 14.47
N ASP A 331 -21.32 34.99 15.65
CA ASP A 331 -20.05 34.36 16.09
C ASP A 331 -20.11 32.83 16.01
N PHE A 332 -19.87 32.31 14.81
CA PHE A 332 -19.78 30.87 14.57
C PHE A 332 -18.55 30.21 15.21
N ARG A 333 -17.52 30.99 15.58
CA ARG A 333 -16.31 30.46 16.22
C ARG A 333 -16.60 30.09 17.67
N ALA A 334 -17.25 30.97 18.43
CA ALA A 334 -17.65 30.67 19.81
C ALA A 334 -18.60 29.47 19.86
N LEU A 335 -19.61 29.46 18.98
CA LEU A 335 -20.55 28.35 18.86
C LEU A 335 -19.85 27.02 18.55
N GLY A 336 -18.89 27.05 17.62
CA GLY A 336 -18.07 25.89 17.28
C GLY A 336 -17.22 25.38 18.45
N SER A 337 -16.61 26.27 19.23
CA SER A 337 -15.80 25.90 20.40
C SER A 337 -16.65 25.28 21.52
N GLN A 338 -17.87 25.76 21.73
CA GLN A 338 -18.80 25.18 22.68
C GLN A 338 -19.19 23.77 22.26
N TRP A 339 -19.64 23.61 21.01
CA TRP A 339 -19.96 22.30 20.45
C TRP A 339 -18.79 21.33 20.57
N HIS A 340 -17.57 21.78 20.26
CA HIS A 340 -16.36 20.95 20.33
C HIS A 340 -16.17 20.36 21.73
N THR A 341 -16.27 21.21 22.75
CA THR A 341 -16.10 20.82 24.15
C THR A 341 -17.13 19.76 24.55
N GLU A 342 -18.40 19.99 24.21
CA GLU A 342 -19.48 19.05 24.50
C GLU A 342 -19.33 17.73 23.73
N PHE A 343 -18.95 17.78 22.46
CA PHE A 343 -18.74 16.60 21.62
C PHE A 343 -17.62 15.72 22.18
N VAL A 344 -16.48 16.32 22.55
CA VAL A 344 -15.36 15.59 23.17
C VAL A 344 -15.78 14.98 24.50
N GLN A 345 -16.54 15.69 25.34
CA GLN A 345 -17.07 15.14 26.58
C GLN A 345 -17.98 13.93 26.33
N ARG A 346 -18.85 13.98 25.32
CA ARG A 346 -19.68 12.84 24.91
C ARG A 346 -18.83 11.64 24.47
N CYS A 347 -17.78 11.88 23.68
CA CYS A 347 -16.84 10.83 23.27
C CYS A 347 -16.13 10.17 24.46
N VAL A 348 -15.58 10.98 25.38
CA VAL A 348 -14.91 10.50 26.59
C VAL A 348 -15.90 9.72 27.48
N ALA A 349 -17.13 10.23 27.64
CA ALA A 349 -18.16 9.57 28.43
C ALA A 349 -18.64 8.23 27.81
N ALA A 350 -18.53 8.06 26.50
CA ALA A 350 -18.78 6.78 25.86
C ALA A 350 -17.67 5.76 26.22
N GLU A 351 -16.39 6.14 26.11
CA GLU A 351 -15.26 5.24 26.42
C GLU A 351 -15.04 4.99 27.93
N ALA A 352 -15.47 5.90 28.80
CA ALA A 352 -15.33 5.74 30.25
C ALA A 352 -16.12 4.56 30.83
N ILE A 353 -17.09 4.00 30.08
CA ILE A 353 -17.81 2.80 30.47
C ILE A 353 -16.82 1.64 30.47
N THR A 354 -16.44 1.08 31.61
CA THR A 354 -15.42 0.01 31.71
C THR A 354 -15.95 -1.37 31.32
N GLY A 355 -15.07 -2.25 30.81
CA GLY A 355 -15.40 -3.65 30.50
C GLY A 355 -14.79 -4.12 29.18
N ALA A 356 -14.30 -5.37 29.14
CA ALA A 356 -13.71 -5.99 27.95
C ALA A 356 -14.76 -6.62 27.02
N SER A 357 -15.98 -6.86 27.52
CA SER A 357 -17.12 -7.42 26.79
C SER A 357 -17.95 -6.33 26.09
N ALA A 358 -18.83 -6.76 25.19
CA ALA A 358 -19.83 -5.89 24.57
C ALA A 358 -20.70 -5.25 25.65
N ASN A 359 -20.68 -3.91 25.73
CA ASN A 359 -21.54 -3.16 26.63
C ASN A 359 -22.58 -2.41 25.80
N ALA A 360 -23.85 -2.81 25.90
CA ALA A 360 -24.93 -2.22 25.12
C ALA A 360 -25.02 -0.70 25.28
N THR A 361 -24.82 -0.18 26.50
CA THR A 361 -24.83 1.27 26.77
C THR A 361 -23.68 1.99 26.07
N ARG A 362 -22.48 1.40 26.04
CA ARG A 362 -21.33 1.95 25.29
C ARG A 362 -21.64 2.02 23.81
N GLU A 363 -22.14 0.94 23.22
CA GLU A 363 -22.48 0.88 21.80
C GLU A 363 -23.59 1.88 21.44
N THR A 364 -24.66 1.97 22.25
CA THR A 364 -25.73 2.97 22.04
C THR A 364 -25.19 4.40 22.05
N ARG A 365 -24.29 4.74 22.98
CA ARG A 365 -23.66 6.08 23.00
C ARG A 365 -22.80 6.33 21.77
N ARG A 366 -21.98 5.37 21.36
CA ARG A 366 -21.18 5.47 20.12
C ARG A 366 -22.07 5.67 18.90
N THR A 367 -23.15 4.89 18.78
CA THR A 367 -24.13 5.03 17.68
C THR A 367 -24.76 6.42 17.65
N SER A 368 -25.16 6.97 18.80
CA SER A 368 -25.69 8.35 18.90
C SER A 368 -24.67 9.39 18.41
N ILE A 369 -23.40 9.28 18.82
CA ILE A 369 -22.35 10.19 18.36
C ILE A 369 -22.08 10.00 16.85
N GLY A 370 -22.08 8.76 16.36
CA GLY A 370 -21.91 8.47 14.93
C GLY A 370 -23.03 9.08 14.06
N LEU A 371 -24.27 9.05 14.55
CA LEU A 371 -25.41 9.73 13.91
C LEU A 371 -25.23 11.24 13.88
N GLU A 372 -24.70 11.86 14.94
CA GLU A 372 -24.36 13.28 14.96
C GLU A 372 -23.34 13.63 13.87
N VAL A 373 -22.30 12.81 13.69
CA VAL A 373 -21.28 13.00 12.64
C VAL A 373 -21.90 12.94 11.25
N GLN A 374 -22.80 11.98 10.99
CA GLN A 374 -23.51 11.90 9.71
C GLN A 374 -24.43 13.11 9.51
N ALA A 375 -25.11 13.57 10.56
CA ALA A 375 -25.94 14.75 10.48
C ALA A 375 -25.14 15.99 10.05
N TRP A 376 -23.95 16.20 10.63
CA TRP A 376 -23.03 17.26 10.20
C TRP A 376 -22.55 17.10 8.76
N ARG A 377 -22.29 15.87 8.31
CA ARG A 377 -21.90 15.58 6.93
C ARG A 377 -22.99 15.95 5.93
N PHE A 378 -24.22 15.46 6.13
CA PHE A 378 -25.31 15.74 5.20
C PHE A 378 -25.75 17.20 5.25
N LEU A 379 -25.59 17.88 6.40
CA LEU A 379 -25.76 19.31 6.50
C LEU A 379 -24.72 20.07 5.67
N ALA A 380 -23.44 19.72 5.81
CA ALA A 380 -22.37 20.31 5.01
C ALA A 380 -22.60 20.06 3.51
N LEU A 381 -23.00 18.84 3.14
CA LEU A 381 -23.32 18.49 1.76
C LEU A 381 -24.51 19.29 1.23
N ALA A 382 -25.64 19.35 1.96
CA ALA A 382 -26.81 20.14 1.58
C ALA A 382 -26.41 21.60 1.30
N SER A 383 -25.66 22.20 2.23
CA SER A 383 -25.22 23.58 2.14
C SER A 383 -24.27 23.82 0.96
N ALA A 384 -23.36 22.88 0.68
CA ALA A 384 -22.47 22.92 -0.47
C ALA A 384 -23.23 22.72 -1.80
N THR A 385 -24.23 21.84 -1.82
CA THR A 385 -25.06 21.60 -3.01
C THR A 385 -25.81 22.86 -3.44
N TYR A 386 -26.30 23.68 -2.51
CA TYR A 386 -26.86 25.01 -2.84
C TYR A 386 -25.84 25.98 -3.45
N TYR A 387 -24.53 25.76 -3.22
CA TYR A 387 -23.44 26.61 -3.71
C TYR A 387 -22.74 26.10 -4.98
N LEU A 388 -22.95 24.83 -5.36
CA LEU A 388 -22.37 24.28 -6.59
C LEU A 388 -22.83 25.11 -7.79
N ARG A 389 -21.92 25.46 -8.71
CA ARG A 389 -22.22 26.23 -9.93
C ARG A 389 -21.54 25.62 -11.15
N ARG A 390 -22.07 25.90 -12.34
CA ARG A 390 -21.29 25.75 -13.58
C ARG A 390 -20.31 26.93 -13.70
N GLU A 391 -19.18 26.73 -14.37
CA GLU A 391 -18.21 27.81 -14.61
C GLU A 391 -18.82 29.04 -15.31
N SER A 392 -19.88 28.84 -16.09
CA SER A 392 -20.64 29.88 -16.78
C SER A 392 -21.70 30.60 -15.94
N GLU A 393 -21.98 30.15 -14.71
CA GLU A 393 -23.00 30.74 -13.82
C GLU A 393 -22.38 31.84 -12.95
N PRO A 394 -23.07 33.00 -12.78
CA PRO A 394 -22.64 34.03 -11.84
C PRO A 394 -22.63 33.46 -10.42
N GLU A 395 -21.80 34.02 -9.54
CA GLU A 395 -21.78 33.59 -8.14
C GLU A 395 -23.16 33.83 -7.51
N PRO A 396 -23.73 32.82 -6.82
CA PRO A 396 -25.02 32.99 -6.17
C PRO A 396 -24.89 33.98 -5.01
N ASP A 397 -25.81 34.93 -4.93
CA ASP A 397 -25.93 35.80 -3.77
C ASP A 397 -26.43 34.98 -2.57
N LEU A 398 -25.49 34.56 -1.72
CA LEU A 398 -25.77 33.77 -0.52
C LEU A 398 -26.77 34.45 0.41
N SER A 399 -26.83 35.79 0.43
CA SER A 399 -27.73 36.54 1.30
C SER A 399 -29.22 36.32 0.96
N MET A 400 -29.49 35.85 -0.25
CA MET A 400 -30.84 35.53 -0.74
C MET A 400 -31.16 34.03 -0.70
N LEU A 401 -30.21 33.18 -0.30
CA LEU A 401 -30.38 31.73 -0.30
C LEU A 401 -30.77 31.18 1.08
N MET A 402 -31.74 30.28 1.08
CA MET A 402 -32.23 29.58 2.26
C MET A 402 -32.09 28.07 2.05
N MET A 403 -31.52 27.37 3.04
CA MET A 403 -31.54 25.92 3.13
C MET A 403 -32.69 25.53 4.06
N GLY A 404 -33.87 25.24 3.48
CA GLY A 404 -35.11 25.15 4.24
C GLY A 404 -35.44 26.50 4.88
N THR A 405 -35.44 26.57 6.22
CA THR A 405 -35.63 27.81 6.98
C THR A 405 -34.32 28.48 7.41
N ILE A 406 -33.17 27.95 7.02
CA ILE A 406 -31.84 28.39 7.49
C ILE A 406 -31.24 29.36 6.46
N PRO A 407 -30.98 30.63 6.81
CA PRO A 407 -30.28 31.55 5.91
C PRO A 407 -28.84 31.09 5.68
N LEU A 408 -28.38 31.10 4.44
CA LEU A 408 -27.01 30.76 4.09
C LEU A 408 -26.11 32.00 4.10
N SER A 409 -24.85 31.80 4.48
CA SER A 409 -23.80 32.81 4.42
C SER A 409 -22.46 32.11 4.28
N THR A 410 -21.42 32.81 3.80
CA THR A 410 -20.07 32.25 3.67
C THR A 410 -19.55 31.70 5.00
N ASP A 411 -19.77 32.43 6.10
CA ASP A 411 -19.34 32.01 7.44
C ASP A 411 -20.07 30.75 7.91
N ARG A 412 -21.36 30.63 7.59
CA ARG A 412 -22.16 29.46 7.95
C ARG A 412 -21.81 28.23 7.12
N LEU A 413 -21.53 28.40 5.82
CA LEU A 413 -21.02 27.33 4.96
C LEU A 413 -19.68 26.80 5.48
N ARG A 414 -18.76 27.71 5.79
CA ARG A 414 -17.47 27.36 6.40
C ARG A 414 -17.66 26.65 7.73
N TYR A 415 -18.53 27.18 8.59
CA TYR A 415 -18.85 26.58 9.88
C TYR A 415 -19.33 25.13 9.73
N TYR A 416 -20.30 24.84 8.86
CA TYR A 416 -20.78 23.47 8.65
C TYR A 416 -19.72 22.54 8.07
N ASN A 417 -18.89 23.04 7.14
CA ASN A 417 -17.77 22.27 6.59
C ASN A 417 -16.73 21.93 7.68
N ASP A 418 -16.35 22.92 8.47
CA ASP A 418 -15.40 22.77 9.58
C ASP A 418 -15.97 21.82 10.65
N ARG A 419 -17.25 21.94 11.01
CA ARG A 419 -17.91 21.03 11.97
C ARG A 419 -17.98 19.60 11.44
N CYS A 420 -18.32 19.41 10.17
CA CYS A 420 -18.34 18.09 9.53
C CYS A 420 -16.97 17.41 9.60
N THR A 421 -15.92 18.11 9.17
CA THR A 421 -14.56 17.56 9.17
C THR A 421 -14.06 17.31 10.59
N GLU A 422 -14.30 18.26 11.50
CA GLU A 422 -13.90 18.12 12.90
C GLU A 422 -14.62 16.98 13.60
N ALA A 423 -15.94 16.85 13.43
CA ALA A 423 -16.73 15.76 14.02
C ALA A 423 -16.20 14.39 13.54
N ALA A 424 -15.93 14.26 12.24
CA ALA A 424 -15.40 13.02 11.67
C ALA A 424 -14.01 12.67 12.23
N MET A 425 -13.08 13.63 12.23
CA MET A 425 -11.73 13.43 12.78
C MET A 425 -11.77 13.09 14.28
N ARG A 426 -12.60 13.79 15.07
CA ARG A 426 -12.71 13.57 16.52
C ARG A 426 -13.37 12.23 16.83
N TYR A 427 -14.38 11.83 16.08
CA TYR A 427 -14.98 10.52 16.19
C TYR A 427 -13.95 9.42 15.90
N ALA A 428 -13.24 9.50 14.77
CA ALA A 428 -12.20 8.53 14.41
C ALA A 428 -11.06 8.48 15.43
N ALA A 429 -10.67 9.61 16.02
CA ALA A 429 -9.67 9.66 17.07
C ALA A 429 -10.15 9.04 18.39
N SER A 430 -11.43 9.21 18.73
CA SER A 430 -12.03 8.70 19.98
C SER A 430 -12.37 7.22 19.89
N PHE A 431 -12.74 6.75 18.70
CA PHE A 431 -13.17 5.37 18.43
C PHE A 431 -12.31 4.74 17.31
N PRO A 432 -11.00 4.59 17.51
CA PRO A 432 -10.08 4.11 16.47
C PRO A 432 -10.39 2.68 15.99
N TYR A 433 -10.99 1.87 16.86
CA TYR A 433 -11.41 0.49 16.57
C TYR A 433 -12.84 0.39 16.04
N ASP A 434 -13.54 1.52 15.86
CA ASP A 434 -14.75 1.56 15.06
C ASP A 434 -14.36 1.65 13.57
N TRP A 435 -14.64 0.58 12.85
CA TRP A 435 -14.25 0.45 11.46
C TRP A 435 -15.22 1.15 10.52
N THR A 436 -16.44 1.39 10.98
CA THR A 436 -17.38 2.37 10.47
C THR A 436 -17.10 3.70 11.14
N ALA A 437 -15.86 4.18 11.20
CA ALA A 437 -15.52 5.55 11.62
C ALA A 437 -15.09 6.38 10.38
N PRO A 438 -15.42 7.69 10.26
CA PRO A 438 -15.46 8.34 8.98
C PRO A 438 -14.13 9.01 8.84
N ARG A 439 -13.39 8.66 7.80
CA ARG A 439 -12.00 9.10 7.68
C ARG A 439 -11.89 10.02 6.48
N PRO A 440 -11.78 11.34 6.72
CA PRO A 440 -11.54 12.29 5.64
C PRO A 440 -10.24 11.94 4.90
N HIS A 441 -10.34 11.78 3.58
CA HIS A 441 -9.20 11.48 2.73
C HIS A 441 -8.13 12.57 2.83
N ALA A 442 -8.55 13.85 2.89
CA ALA A 442 -7.66 15.00 2.98
C ALA A 442 -7.07 15.25 4.39
N ARG A 443 -7.52 14.52 5.42
CA ARG A 443 -7.11 14.73 6.83
C ARG A 443 -6.86 13.40 7.52
N ALA A 444 -5.79 12.71 7.11
CA ALA A 444 -5.33 11.52 7.80
C ALA A 444 -4.89 11.85 9.23
N ILE A 445 -5.28 11.01 10.19
CA ILE A 445 -4.83 11.09 11.58
C ILE A 445 -4.09 9.81 11.98
N MET A 446 -3.23 9.89 13.00
CA MET A 446 -2.49 8.73 13.51
C MET A 446 -3.41 7.55 13.91
N MET A 447 -4.64 7.87 14.34
CA MET A 447 -5.65 6.91 14.79
C MET A 447 -6.45 6.26 13.65
N ASP A 448 -6.18 6.64 12.39
CA ASP A 448 -6.77 5.96 11.23
C ASP A 448 -6.32 4.51 11.11
N TYR A 449 -5.17 4.17 11.71
CA TYR A 449 -4.56 2.84 11.71
C TYR A 449 -4.49 2.34 13.16
N PRO A 450 -5.56 1.72 13.69
CA PRO A 450 -5.61 1.19 15.02
C PRO A 450 -4.59 0.07 15.13
N LEU A 451 -4.10 -0.13 16.34
CA LEU A 451 -3.04 -1.10 16.56
C LEU A 451 -3.59 -2.51 16.42
N ILE A 452 -3.15 -3.19 15.37
CA ILE A 452 -3.43 -4.59 15.03
C ILE A 452 -2.09 -5.26 14.76
N GLU A 453 -1.90 -6.48 15.23
CA GLU A 453 -0.75 -7.33 14.89
C GLU A 453 -1.19 -8.76 14.58
N PHE A 454 -0.31 -9.62 14.09
CA PHE A 454 -0.62 -11.06 14.02
C PHE A 454 -0.39 -11.76 15.36
N ASP A 455 -1.30 -12.65 15.73
CA ASP A 455 -1.15 -13.59 16.81
C ASP A 455 -0.26 -14.75 16.34
N LEU A 456 0.99 -14.73 16.78
CA LEU A 456 2.01 -15.75 16.46
C LEU A 456 1.99 -16.94 17.44
N PHE A 457 1.12 -16.91 18.46
CA PHE A 457 1.09 -17.91 19.54
C PHE A 457 -0.14 -18.82 19.46
N THR A 458 -1.17 -18.41 18.72
CA THR A 458 -2.32 -19.27 18.39
C THR A 458 -2.12 -19.93 17.02
N PRO A 459 -2.53 -21.20 16.82
CA PRO A 459 -2.46 -21.83 15.51
C PRO A 459 -3.08 -20.97 14.40
N PRO A 460 -2.40 -20.87 13.23
CA PRO A 460 -2.90 -20.07 12.13
C PRO A 460 -4.26 -20.59 11.66
N ARG A 461 -5.11 -19.70 11.17
CA ARG A 461 -6.35 -20.08 10.48
C ARG A 461 -5.95 -20.75 9.17
N SER A 462 -6.62 -21.85 8.81
CA SER A 462 -6.39 -22.54 7.55
C SER A 462 -7.69 -22.84 6.82
N GLY A 463 -7.59 -22.99 5.50
CA GLY A 463 -8.72 -23.34 4.64
C GLY A 463 -8.29 -23.52 3.18
N ALA A 464 -9.21 -24.00 2.35
CA ALA A 464 -8.94 -24.21 0.93
C ALA A 464 -8.94 -22.87 0.17
N ILE A 465 -8.06 -22.77 -0.82
CA ILE A 465 -8.05 -21.68 -1.80
C ILE A 465 -9.09 -21.99 -2.89
N SER A 466 -10.02 -21.07 -3.12
CA SER A 466 -11.09 -21.22 -4.10
C SER A 466 -10.54 -21.43 -5.51
N GLY A 467 -11.00 -22.48 -6.20
CA GLY A 467 -10.60 -22.78 -7.57
C GLY A 467 -9.19 -23.37 -7.70
N ALA A 468 -8.48 -23.63 -6.60
CA ALA A 468 -7.13 -24.20 -6.60
C ALA A 468 -7.10 -25.71 -6.32
N GLY A 469 -8.17 -26.43 -6.67
CA GLY A 469 -8.22 -27.89 -6.55
C GLY A 469 -8.07 -28.43 -5.12
N GLY A 470 -8.52 -27.68 -4.10
CA GLY A 470 -8.41 -28.08 -2.70
C GLY A 470 -7.06 -27.76 -2.04
N SER A 471 -6.19 -27.00 -2.72
CA SER A 471 -4.94 -26.51 -2.12
C SER A 471 -5.23 -25.73 -0.83
N MET A 472 -4.56 -26.11 0.25
CA MET A 472 -4.75 -25.49 1.56
C MET A 472 -3.83 -24.28 1.73
N ALA A 473 -4.39 -23.20 2.29
CA ALA A 473 -3.65 -22.04 2.75
C ALA A 473 -3.77 -21.91 4.26
N ALA A 474 -2.82 -21.21 4.87
CA ALA A 474 -2.85 -20.84 6.28
C ALA A 474 -2.36 -19.41 6.47
N MET A 475 -2.92 -18.72 7.45
CA MET A 475 -2.52 -17.37 7.83
C MET A 475 -2.66 -17.15 9.32
N TRP A 476 -1.69 -16.45 9.91
CA TRP A 476 -1.77 -15.99 11.30
C TRP A 476 -3.00 -15.13 11.52
N ARG A 477 -3.65 -15.32 12.66
CA ARG A 477 -4.86 -14.58 13.02
C ARG A 477 -4.48 -13.16 13.44
N PRO A 478 -5.22 -12.13 13.06
CA PRO A 478 -4.98 -10.78 13.57
C PRO A 478 -5.46 -10.68 15.03
N VAL A 479 -4.83 -9.79 15.78
CA VAL A 479 -5.18 -9.44 17.16
C VAL A 479 -5.12 -7.93 17.32
N SER A 480 -6.08 -7.36 18.06
CA SER A 480 -6.24 -5.92 18.25
C SER A 480 -6.20 -5.51 19.73
N ALA A 481 -5.66 -4.32 20.02
CA ALA A 481 -5.56 -3.81 21.40
C ALA A 481 -6.93 -3.64 22.07
N GLN A 482 -7.95 -3.35 21.27
CA GLN A 482 -9.34 -3.26 21.70
C GLN A 482 -10.23 -4.03 20.72
N ARG A 483 -11.44 -4.33 21.16
CA ARG A 483 -12.47 -4.94 20.34
C ARG A 483 -12.79 -4.04 19.14
N ILE A 484 -12.78 -4.63 17.95
CA ILE A 484 -13.21 -3.95 16.73
C ILE A 484 -14.73 -3.94 16.69
N THR A 485 -15.28 -2.78 16.37
CA THR A 485 -16.72 -2.57 16.25
C THR A 485 -17.03 -2.01 14.88
N GLY A 486 -18.27 -2.18 14.41
CA GLY A 486 -18.69 -1.59 13.15
C GLY A 486 -17.76 -2.01 12.02
N VAL A 487 -17.51 -3.31 11.84
CA VAL A 487 -16.62 -3.80 10.75
C VAL A 487 -17.09 -3.29 9.37
N GLY A 488 -18.34 -2.82 9.27
CA GLY A 488 -18.89 -2.20 8.08
C GLY A 488 -19.22 -3.26 7.04
N LEU A 489 -20.26 -2.98 6.26
CA LEU A 489 -20.49 -3.76 5.05
C LEU A 489 -19.30 -3.51 4.11
N PRO A 490 -18.64 -4.56 3.60
CA PRO A 490 -17.66 -4.41 2.54
C PRO A 490 -18.31 -3.71 1.34
N GLY A 491 -17.49 -3.21 0.42
CA GLY A 491 -17.91 -3.27 -0.98
C GLY A 491 -18.15 -4.73 -1.34
N VAL A 492 -19.42 -5.18 -1.28
CA VAL A 492 -19.96 -6.52 -1.62
C VAL A 492 -18.91 -7.63 -1.64
N PHE A 493 -18.78 -8.44 -0.57
CA PHE A 493 -18.03 -9.70 -0.65
C PHE A 493 -18.62 -10.52 -1.79
N PRO A 494 -17.88 -10.78 -2.89
CA PRO A 494 -18.44 -11.54 -3.97
C PRO A 494 -18.39 -13.02 -3.54
N GLY A 495 -19.48 -13.50 -2.94
CA GLY A 495 -19.56 -14.86 -2.37
C GLY A 495 -20.29 -14.97 -1.03
N VAL A 496 -20.63 -13.84 -0.39
CA VAL A 496 -21.55 -13.78 0.78
C VAL A 496 -22.99 -13.44 0.34
N LEU A 497 -23.19 -13.28 -0.98
CA LEU A 497 -24.50 -13.19 -1.59
C LEU A 497 -24.90 -14.60 -2.05
N GLU A 498 -25.81 -15.24 -1.31
CA GLU A 498 -26.49 -16.44 -1.78
C GLU A 498 -27.75 -15.99 -2.52
N ALA A 499 -27.83 -16.26 -3.83
CA ALA A 499 -28.93 -15.78 -4.70
C ALA A 499 -29.18 -14.25 -4.62
N GLY A 500 -28.12 -13.44 -4.50
CA GLY A 500 -28.23 -11.98 -4.39
C GLY A 500 -28.65 -11.46 -3.01
N THR A 501 -28.84 -12.35 -2.02
CA THR A 501 -29.20 -11.98 -0.65
C THR A 501 -27.98 -12.09 0.26
N TRP A 502 -27.71 -11.05 1.05
CA TRP A 502 -26.64 -11.07 2.05
C TRP A 502 -26.97 -12.08 3.14
N THR A 503 -26.14 -13.12 3.26
CA THR A 503 -26.26 -14.10 4.35
C THR A 503 -25.24 -13.78 5.41
N SER A 504 -25.69 -13.20 6.53
CA SER A 504 -24.82 -12.87 7.65
C SER A 504 -24.06 -14.12 8.11
N SER A 505 -24.67 -15.29 8.24
CA SER A 505 -24.02 -16.55 8.62
C SER A 505 -22.78 -16.95 7.81
N VAL A 506 -22.57 -16.39 6.62
CA VAL A 506 -21.45 -16.71 5.71
C VAL A 506 -20.42 -15.56 5.65
N SER A 507 -20.75 -14.39 6.21
CA SER A 507 -19.79 -13.31 6.37
C SER A 507 -18.77 -13.71 7.43
N PRO A 508 -17.46 -13.59 7.13
CA PRO A 508 -16.40 -13.80 8.12
C PRO A 508 -16.25 -12.60 9.05
N PHE A 509 -17.31 -11.79 9.16
CA PHE A 509 -17.47 -10.67 10.08
C PHE A 509 -18.90 -10.59 10.62
N ALA A 510 -19.74 -11.59 10.34
CA ALA A 510 -21.04 -11.65 10.98
C ALA A 510 -20.91 -12.20 12.38
N GLY A 511 -21.61 -11.51 13.28
CA GLY A 511 -21.39 -11.63 14.70
C GLY A 511 -20.60 -10.42 15.17
N THR A 512 -21.08 -9.86 16.27
CA THR A 512 -20.26 -9.01 17.13
C THR A 512 -18.94 -9.70 17.43
N ASP A 513 -17.80 -9.04 17.18
CA ASP A 513 -16.46 -9.52 17.53
C ASP A 513 -16.39 -9.84 19.02
N GLY A 514 -16.74 -11.07 19.37
CA GLY A 514 -16.56 -11.56 20.70
C GLY A 514 -15.07 -11.80 20.88
N ARG A 515 -14.44 -11.02 21.76
CA ARG A 515 -13.16 -11.39 22.39
C ARG A 515 -13.24 -12.76 23.09
N ASP A 516 -14.44 -13.32 23.21
CA ASP A 516 -14.77 -14.65 23.72
C ASP A 516 -14.51 -15.81 22.74
N GLY A 517 -13.97 -15.55 21.54
CA GLY A 517 -13.50 -16.60 20.63
C GLY A 517 -14.60 -17.23 19.76
N THR A 518 -15.81 -16.68 19.75
CA THR A 518 -16.88 -17.12 18.85
C THR A 518 -16.58 -16.80 17.37
N HIS A 519 -15.83 -15.72 17.13
CA HIS A 519 -15.40 -15.33 15.79
C HIS A 519 -14.03 -15.95 15.43
N ARG A 520 -14.03 -16.95 14.54
CA ARG A 520 -12.84 -17.76 14.18
C ARG A 520 -11.72 -17.01 13.47
N LEU A 521 -11.91 -15.72 13.15
CA LEU A 521 -10.92 -14.91 12.46
C LEU A 521 -9.86 -14.37 13.42
N TRP A 522 -10.27 -13.88 14.59
CA TRP A 522 -9.37 -13.18 15.52
C TRP A 522 -8.55 -14.16 16.36
N GLY A 523 -7.33 -13.73 16.69
CA GLY A 523 -6.45 -14.39 17.64
C GLY A 523 -6.83 -14.07 19.08
N ASP A 524 -6.05 -14.59 20.04
CA ASP A 524 -6.24 -14.29 21.45
C ASP A 524 -5.75 -12.86 21.75
N ALA A 525 -6.65 -12.02 22.26
CA ALA A 525 -6.35 -10.65 22.69
C ALA A 525 -5.26 -10.57 23.77
N SER A 526 -5.04 -11.63 24.56
CA SER A 526 -3.98 -11.71 25.57
C SER A 526 -2.57 -11.68 24.96
N HIS A 527 -2.45 -12.11 23.70
CA HIS A 527 -1.20 -12.10 22.95
C HIS A 527 -0.85 -10.74 22.38
N PHE A 528 -1.72 -9.74 22.49
CA PHE A 528 -1.42 -8.39 22.00
C PHE A 528 -0.24 -7.76 22.77
N THR A 529 0.75 -7.32 22.02
CA THR A 529 2.03 -6.83 22.50
C THR A 529 2.40 -5.46 21.97
N LEU A 530 1.70 -4.86 20.98
CA LEU A 530 2.12 -3.60 20.33
C LEU A 530 2.39 -2.43 21.28
N THR A 531 1.77 -2.44 22.45
CA THR A 531 1.92 -1.41 23.49
C THR A 531 2.86 -1.83 24.64
N ARG A 532 3.40 -3.05 24.63
CA ARG A 532 4.38 -3.50 25.62
C ARG A 532 5.67 -2.70 25.47
N LYS A 533 6.28 -2.36 26.61
CA LYS A 533 7.61 -1.74 26.67
C LYS A 533 8.64 -2.67 26.01
N PHE A 534 9.59 -2.09 25.29
CA PHE A 534 10.69 -2.80 24.64
C PHE A 534 11.99 -2.02 24.83
N HIS A 535 13.15 -2.69 24.76
CA HIS A 535 14.42 -2.00 24.75
C HIS A 535 14.75 -1.58 23.30
N PRO A 536 15.28 -0.38 23.03
CA PRO A 536 15.58 0.06 21.67
C PRO A 536 16.44 -0.93 20.87
N ARG A 537 17.41 -1.58 21.54
CA ARG A 537 18.26 -2.64 20.96
C ARG A 537 17.46 -3.82 20.38
N ASP A 538 16.29 -4.12 20.93
CA ASP A 538 15.43 -5.22 20.46
C ASP A 538 14.77 -4.87 19.09
N ARG A 539 14.93 -3.62 18.64
CA ARG A 539 14.38 -3.07 17.39
C ARG A 539 15.47 -2.65 16.41
N CYS A 540 16.73 -2.85 16.76
CA CYS A 540 17.85 -2.57 15.89
C CYS A 540 18.15 -3.83 15.08
N ARG A 541 18.11 -3.68 13.75
CA ARG A 541 18.53 -4.70 12.78
C ARG A 541 19.79 -4.22 12.10
N GLU A 542 20.53 -5.11 11.46
CA GLU A 542 21.76 -4.75 10.76
C GLU A 542 21.63 -5.01 9.26
N LEU A 543 22.04 -4.03 8.46
CA LEU A 543 22.34 -4.25 7.05
C LEU A 543 23.80 -4.69 6.97
N VAL A 544 24.02 -5.93 6.56
CA VAL A 544 25.36 -6.50 6.40
C VAL A 544 25.68 -6.57 4.92
N PHE A 545 26.74 -5.89 4.50
CA PHE A 545 27.16 -5.79 3.11
C PHE A 545 28.40 -6.63 2.85
N TRP A 546 28.38 -7.38 1.75
CA TRP A 546 29.52 -8.09 1.20
C TRP A 546 29.78 -7.68 -0.24
N THR A 547 31.02 -7.93 -0.70
CA THR A 547 31.39 -7.82 -2.11
C THR A 547 31.74 -9.20 -2.65
N VAL A 548 31.16 -9.57 -3.78
CA VAL A 548 31.44 -10.81 -4.50
C VAL A 548 31.03 -10.68 -5.97
N ASP A 549 31.81 -11.29 -6.86
CA ASP A 549 31.53 -11.28 -8.29
C ASP A 549 30.56 -12.41 -8.69
N TRP A 550 29.38 -12.43 -8.09
CA TRP A 550 28.40 -13.51 -8.28
C TRP A 550 27.90 -13.61 -9.73
N GLN A 551 28.00 -12.54 -10.52
CA GLN A 551 27.67 -12.58 -11.95
C GLN A 551 28.69 -13.38 -12.79
N SER A 552 29.85 -13.72 -12.21
CA SER A 552 30.84 -14.58 -12.86
C SER A 552 30.49 -16.07 -12.83
N TYR A 553 29.36 -16.46 -12.21
CA TYR A 553 28.82 -17.81 -12.36
C TYR A 553 28.30 -18.09 -13.78
N GLU A 554 28.52 -19.30 -14.28
CA GLU A 554 28.06 -19.76 -15.61
C GLU A 554 26.53 -19.74 -15.77
N ASP A 555 25.79 -19.66 -14.66
CA ASP A 555 24.35 -19.59 -14.61
C ASP A 555 23.80 -18.32 -13.98
N ALA A 556 24.62 -17.26 -13.87
CA ALA A 556 24.22 -16.00 -13.28
C ALA A 556 22.89 -15.44 -13.85
N GLU A 557 22.60 -15.69 -15.13
CA GLU A 557 21.36 -15.24 -15.78
C GLU A 557 20.31 -16.34 -15.93
N THR A 558 20.71 -17.60 -15.98
CA THR A 558 19.78 -18.74 -16.14
C THR A 558 19.28 -19.32 -14.83
N ALA A 559 19.88 -18.92 -13.70
CA ALA A 559 19.40 -19.28 -12.37
C ALA A 559 18.00 -18.69 -12.15
N PRO A 560 17.03 -19.49 -11.65
CA PRO A 560 15.70 -19.01 -11.30
C PRO A 560 15.77 -17.79 -10.37
N ALA A 561 14.84 -16.86 -10.52
CA ALA A 561 14.67 -15.76 -9.58
C ALA A 561 14.48 -16.30 -8.16
N ALA A 562 14.79 -15.47 -7.16
CA ALA A 562 14.49 -15.84 -5.78
C ALA A 562 12.98 -16.13 -5.61
N PRO A 563 12.61 -17.08 -4.73
CA PRO A 563 11.21 -17.42 -4.51
C PRO A 563 10.38 -16.18 -4.23
N LEU A 564 9.29 -16.03 -4.99
CA LEU A 564 8.30 -14.99 -4.73
C LEU A 564 7.43 -15.44 -3.56
N ASP A 565 7.25 -14.56 -2.56
CA ASP A 565 6.22 -14.77 -1.55
C ASP A 565 4.86 -14.89 -2.26
N ALA A 566 4.14 -16.00 -2.03
CA ALA A 566 2.86 -16.26 -2.68
C ALA A 566 1.85 -15.14 -2.42
N SER A 567 1.97 -14.48 -1.27
CA SER A 567 1.23 -13.27 -0.91
C SER A 567 1.72 -12.00 -1.63
N ARG A 568 2.47 -12.11 -2.71
CA ARG A 568 2.69 -11.00 -3.66
C ARG A 568 1.95 -11.26 -4.96
N THR A 569 1.55 -12.51 -5.22
CA THR A 569 0.84 -12.86 -6.44
C THR A 569 -0.53 -12.18 -6.50
N LEU A 570 -0.72 -11.35 -7.53
CA LEU A 570 -2.00 -10.71 -7.79
C LEU A 570 -3.01 -11.72 -8.28
N CYS A 571 -4.09 -11.85 -7.53
CA CYS A 571 -5.23 -12.68 -7.83
C CYS A 571 -6.50 -11.83 -7.69
N HIS A 572 -7.48 -11.99 -8.58
CA HIS A 572 -8.80 -11.44 -8.35
C HIS A 572 -9.41 -12.04 -7.09
N GLY A 573 -10.16 -11.19 -6.39
CA GLY A 573 -11.10 -11.66 -5.39
C GLY A 573 -12.03 -12.71 -6.00
N VAL A 574 -12.41 -13.66 -5.15
CA VAL A 574 -13.43 -14.67 -5.50
C VAL A 574 -14.74 -13.95 -5.80
N HIS A 575 -15.43 -14.37 -6.85
CA HIS A 575 -16.84 -14.09 -7.16
C HIS A 575 -17.48 -15.32 -7.79
N GLN A 576 -18.81 -15.35 -7.89
CA GLN A 576 -19.57 -16.54 -8.35
C GLN A 576 -19.05 -17.08 -9.69
N GLY A 577 -18.70 -16.19 -10.63
CA GLY A 577 -18.19 -16.55 -11.96
C GLY A 577 -16.73 -17.05 -12.00
N ASN A 578 -15.91 -16.85 -10.96
CA ASN A 578 -14.50 -17.27 -10.96
C ASN A 578 -14.11 -18.18 -9.77
N ARG A 579 -15.06 -18.55 -8.90
CA ARG A 579 -14.80 -19.32 -7.67
C ARG A 579 -14.13 -20.66 -7.91
N ASN A 580 -14.35 -21.28 -9.06
CA ASN A 580 -13.80 -22.58 -9.42
C ASN A 580 -12.58 -22.49 -10.35
N ASP A 581 -12.10 -21.29 -10.67
CA ASP A 581 -11.03 -21.07 -11.64
C ASP A 581 -9.94 -20.16 -11.08
N TYR A 582 -8.97 -20.75 -10.37
CA TYR A 582 -7.83 -20.00 -9.83
C TYR A 582 -6.97 -19.36 -10.94
N ASP A 583 -6.84 -20.01 -12.10
CA ASP A 583 -6.12 -19.44 -13.24
C ASP A 583 -6.81 -18.21 -13.81
N GLY A 584 -8.14 -18.27 -13.99
CA GLY A 584 -8.97 -17.13 -14.35
C GLY A 584 -8.85 -15.98 -13.35
N ARG A 585 -8.71 -16.30 -12.06
CA ARG A 585 -8.47 -15.27 -11.03
C ARG A 585 -7.09 -14.61 -11.16
N LEU A 586 -6.08 -15.28 -11.69
CA LEU A 586 -4.78 -14.66 -11.98
C LEU A 586 -4.79 -13.80 -13.26
N ARG A 587 -5.85 -13.86 -14.10
CA ARG A 587 -5.87 -13.22 -15.42
C ARG A 587 -6.07 -11.72 -15.43
N GLY A 588 -7.06 -11.15 -14.76
CA GLY A 588 -7.32 -9.70 -14.89
C GLY A 588 -6.52 -8.86 -13.90
N GLY A 589 -5.21 -9.08 -13.91
CA GLY A 589 -4.25 -8.15 -13.32
C GLY A 589 -4.64 -6.73 -13.69
N VAL A 590 -4.78 -5.88 -12.67
CA VAL A 590 -5.20 -4.49 -12.85
C VAL A 590 -4.26 -3.83 -13.85
N SER A 591 -4.80 -3.08 -14.80
CA SER A 591 -4.04 -2.30 -15.77
C SER A 591 -3.39 -1.06 -15.15
N THR A 592 -3.37 -0.95 -13.82
CA THR A 592 -2.84 0.20 -13.09
C THR A 592 -1.40 -0.06 -12.65
N GLU A 593 -0.62 1.01 -12.52
CA GLU A 593 0.78 0.97 -12.10
C GLU A 593 0.96 0.29 -10.73
N ASP A 594 -0.07 0.31 -9.87
CA ASP A 594 -0.07 -0.35 -8.57
C ASP A 594 0.05 -1.89 -8.64
N ALA A 595 -0.49 -2.50 -9.70
CA ALA A 595 -0.38 -3.94 -9.93
C ALA A 595 1.05 -4.38 -10.33
N LEU A 596 1.92 -3.43 -10.69
CA LEU A 596 3.30 -3.72 -10.99
C LEU A 596 4.10 -3.97 -9.69
N HIS A 597 3.78 -3.25 -8.60
CA HIS A 597 4.54 -3.29 -7.33
C HIS A 597 4.48 -4.62 -6.59
N LEU A 598 3.50 -5.46 -6.90
CA LEU A 598 3.26 -6.74 -6.24
C LEU A 598 3.85 -7.92 -7.03
N ARG A 599 4.53 -7.69 -8.15
CA ARG A 599 5.11 -8.78 -8.95
C ARG A 599 6.54 -9.11 -8.52
N ASN A 600 7.11 -10.12 -9.16
CA ASN A 600 8.51 -10.49 -8.99
C ASN A 600 9.41 -9.24 -9.12
N PRO A 601 10.32 -8.97 -8.16
CA PRO A 601 11.25 -7.84 -8.25
C PRO A 601 12.14 -7.87 -9.51
N GLU A 602 12.39 -9.05 -10.07
CA GLU A 602 13.14 -9.21 -11.32
C GLU A 602 12.26 -9.10 -12.57
N ARG A 603 10.94 -8.92 -12.47
CA ARG A 603 9.98 -9.03 -13.59
C ARG A 603 10.45 -8.35 -14.88
N MET A 604 10.94 -7.11 -14.79
CA MET A 604 11.32 -6.32 -15.99
C MET A 604 12.55 -6.85 -16.72
N VAL A 605 13.31 -7.72 -16.08
CA VAL A 605 14.50 -8.40 -16.64
C VAL A 605 14.31 -9.91 -16.76
N SER A 606 13.20 -10.47 -16.29
CA SER A 606 12.94 -11.91 -16.36
C SER A 606 12.71 -12.39 -17.80
N PHE A 607 13.18 -13.61 -18.05
CA PHE A 607 12.91 -14.30 -19.31
C PHE A 607 11.50 -14.89 -19.33
N THR A 608 10.86 -14.82 -20.49
CA THR A 608 9.50 -15.33 -20.76
C THR A 608 9.48 -16.80 -21.19
N ARG A 609 10.66 -17.37 -21.48
CA ARG A 609 10.89 -18.75 -21.91
C ARG A 609 12.27 -19.21 -21.46
N ASP A 610 12.48 -20.52 -21.47
CA ASP A 610 13.78 -21.10 -21.16
C ASP A 610 14.83 -20.69 -22.22
N VAL A 611 15.93 -20.09 -21.77
CA VAL A 611 17.08 -19.69 -22.60
C VAL A 611 18.33 -20.50 -22.27
N SER A 612 18.24 -21.51 -21.41
CA SER A 612 19.37 -22.31 -20.93
C SER A 612 20.11 -23.08 -22.02
N ALA A 613 19.48 -23.33 -23.17
CA ALA A 613 20.10 -23.96 -24.34
C ALA A 613 20.82 -22.98 -25.28
N LEU A 614 20.63 -21.67 -25.11
CA LEU A 614 21.28 -20.67 -25.95
C LEU A 614 22.75 -20.48 -25.53
N PRO A 615 23.67 -20.25 -26.50
CA PRO A 615 25.06 -19.92 -26.20
C PRO A 615 25.17 -18.53 -25.57
N SER A 616 26.24 -18.31 -24.81
CA SER A 616 26.57 -16.97 -24.28
C SER A 616 26.74 -15.96 -25.43
N GLY A 617 26.29 -14.73 -25.23
CA GLY A 617 26.26 -13.68 -26.25
C GLY A 617 25.06 -13.74 -27.20
N SER A 618 24.12 -14.68 -27.01
CA SER A 618 22.87 -14.72 -27.79
C SER A 618 21.98 -13.52 -27.44
N ASP A 619 21.38 -12.91 -28.46
CA ASP A 619 20.36 -11.87 -28.26
C ASP A 619 19.11 -12.46 -27.59
N VAL A 620 18.82 -11.99 -26.37
CA VAL A 620 17.66 -12.39 -25.56
C VAL A 620 16.56 -11.34 -25.53
N THR A 621 16.67 -10.27 -26.34
CA THR A 621 15.69 -9.19 -26.42
C THR A 621 14.26 -9.72 -26.61
N SER A 622 14.08 -10.69 -27.52
CA SER A 622 12.79 -11.33 -27.79
C SER A 622 12.25 -12.20 -26.66
N ALA A 623 13.10 -12.57 -25.70
CA ALA A 623 12.75 -13.38 -24.53
C ALA A 623 12.43 -12.52 -23.30
N LEU A 624 12.67 -11.20 -23.31
CA LEU A 624 12.43 -10.33 -22.16
C LEU A 624 10.97 -9.91 -22.02
N MET A 625 10.52 -9.77 -20.76
CA MET A 625 9.20 -9.22 -20.45
C MET A 625 8.99 -7.77 -20.91
N THR A 626 10.06 -6.96 -20.95
CA THR A 626 10.02 -5.50 -21.19
C THR A 626 9.65 -5.11 -22.62
N GLN A 627 10.01 -5.92 -23.62
CA GLN A 627 9.74 -5.62 -25.02
C GLN A 627 8.41 -6.20 -25.57
N GLY A 628 7.69 -7.01 -24.79
CA GLY A 628 6.41 -7.59 -25.21
C GLY A 628 5.25 -6.58 -25.38
N GLY A 629 5.48 -5.30 -25.05
CA GLY A 629 4.47 -4.24 -25.12
C GLY A 629 3.29 -4.48 -24.17
N ALA A 630 2.30 -3.59 -24.24
CA ALA A 630 1.09 -3.58 -23.41
C ALA A 630 0.15 -4.79 -23.59
N ASN A 631 0.55 -5.84 -24.33
CA ASN A 631 -0.16 -7.12 -24.38
C ASN A 631 0.23 -7.95 -23.16
N LEU A 632 -0.34 -7.57 -22.01
CA LEU A 632 -0.11 -8.03 -20.63
C LEU A 632 -0.31 -9.55 -20.36
N GLY A 633 -0.23 -10.44 -21.35
CA GLY A 633 -0.65 -11.84 -21.25
C GLY A 633 0.40 -12.88 -20.81
N SER A 634 1.68 -12.53 -20.63
CA SER A 634 2.72 -13.56 -20.37
C SER A 634 2.90 -13.92 -18.89
N ASP A 635 2.42 -13.13 -17.92
CA ASP A 635 2.45 -13.45 -16.49
C ASP A 635 1.04 -13.42 -15.83
N GLN A 636 -0.02 -13.44 -16.65
CA GLN A 636 -1.44 -13.41 -16.25
C GLN A 636 -2.12 -14.78 -16.43
N GLY A 637 -2.05 -15.65 -15.40
CA GLY A 637 -3.01 -16.74 -15.19
C GLY A 637 -3.25 -17.75 -16.33
N ARG A 638 -2.29 -17.95 -17.24
CA ARG A 638 -2.30 -19.03 -18.24
C ARG A 638 -1.15 -20.00 -17.98
N THR A 639 -1.27 -21.22 -18.51
CA THR A 639 -0.19 -22.21 -18.50
C THR A 639 1.09 -21.60 -19.08
N GLY A 640 2.20 -21.67 -18.35
CA GLY A 640 3.46 -21.00 -18.67
C GLY A 640 3.61 -19.59 -18.08
N SER A 641 2.52 -18.87 -17.86
CA SER A 641 2.56 -17.53 -17.25
C SER A 641 2.94 -17.53 -15.78
N ARG A 642 2.59 -18.59 -15.06
CA ARG A 642 3.04 -18.81 -13.68
C ARG A 642 4.56 -18.97 -13.62
N THR A 643 5.15 -19.66 -14.60
CA THR A 643 6.59 -19.89 -14.71
C THR A 643 7.34 -18.56 -14.92
N VAL A 644 6.79 -17.69 -15.77
CA VAL A 644 7.32 -16.32 -15.98
C VAL A 644 7.13 -15.46 -14.73
N LEU A 645 5.95 -15.48 -14.11
CA LEU A 645 5.66 -14.75 -12.87
C LEU A 645 6.64 -15.12 -11.74
N LEU A 646 6.93 -16.42 -11.58
CA LEU A 646 7.85 -16.93 -10.58
C LEU A 646 9.33 -16.75 -10.98
N GLY A 647 9.61 -16.26 -12.20
CA GLY A 647 10.97 -16.03 -12.68
C GLY A 647 11.80 -17.31 -12.86
N ILE A 648 11.14 -18.44 -13.16
CA ILE A 648 11.78 -19.76 -13.21
C ILE A 648 12.84 -19.85 -14.32
N TYR A 649 12.68 -19.11 -15.42
CA TYR A 649 13.59 -19.16 -16.56
C TYR A 649 14.86 -18.32 -16.39
N GLY A 650 14.97 -17.54 -15.31
CA GLY A 650 16.07 -16.60 -15.08
C GLY A 650 15.79 -15.18 -15.58
N ALA A 651 16.84 -14.38 -15.68
CA ALA A 651 16.75 -12.95 -15.99
C ALA A 651 18.05 -12.40 -16.62
N ASP A 652 17.92 -11.37 -17.45
CA ASP A 652 19.01 -10.51 -17.95
C ASP A 652 19.42 -9.53 -16.83
N ARG A 653 20.28 -10.00 -15.94
CA ARG A 653 20.56 -9.30 -14.67
C ARG A 653 21.50 -8.11 -14.85
N ASN A 654 22.15 -7.99 -16.01
CA ASN A 654 22.99 -6.84 -16.35
C ASN A 654 22.36 -5.88 -17.38
N ARG A 655 21.22 -6.25 -17.97
CA ARG A 655 20.43 -5.45 -18.92
C ARG A 655 21.17 -5.12 -20.21
N ASN A 656 22.06 -6.00 -20.67
CA ASN A 656 22.76 -5.82 -21.93
C ASN A 656 22.03 -6.46 -23.12
N TYR A 657 20.87 -7.10 -22.89
CA TYR A 657 20.06 -7.79 -23.88
C TYR A 657 20.73 -9.02 -24.51
N LEU A 658 21.83 -9.49 -23.92
CA LEU A 658 22.55 -10.69 -24.32
C LEU A 658 22.49 -11.71 -23.19
N LEU A 659 22.45 -13.00 -23.52
CA LEU A 659 22.60 -14.05 -22.52
C LEU A 659 24.05 -14.13 -22.09
N ASP A 660 24.34 -13.86 -20.82
CA ASP A 660 25.69 -13.95 -20.27
C ASP A 660 25.90 -15.16 -19.37
N ARG A 661 27.06 -15.79 -19.55
CA ARG A 661 27.56 -16.87 -18.71
C ARG A 661 28.97 -16.53 -18.26
N GLY A 662 29.15 -16.48 -16.95
CA GLY A 662 30.47 -16.25 -16.39
C GLY A 662 31.36 -17.50 -16.45
N PRO A 663 32.68 -17.33 -16.24
CA PRO A 663 33.65 -18.41 -16.35
C PRO A 663 33.65 -19.39 -15.15
N VAL A 664 32.90 -19.12 -14.09
CA VAL A 664 32.93 -19.90 -12.85
C VAL A 664 31.83 -20.96 -12.85
N PRO A 665 32.17 -22.26 -12.75
CA PRO A 665 31.19 -23.34 -12.73
C PRO A 665 30.24 -23.27 -11.53
N LYS A 666 29.02 -23.82 -11.66
CA LYS A 666 28.04 -23.90 -10.56
C LYS A 666 28.55 -24.63 -9.32
N SER A 667 29.49 -25.57 -9.50
CA SER A 667 30.06 -26.37 -8.41
C SER A 667 31.04 -25.61 -7.52
N VAL A 668 31.52 -24.43 -7.96
CA VAL A 668 32.51 -23.64 -7.23
C VAL A 668 31.81 -22.70 -6.25
N ARG A 669 32.28 -22.66 -5.01
CA ARG A 669 31.83 -21.67 -4.03
C ARG A 669 32.69 -20.43 -4.10
N MET A 670 32.07 -19.25 -4.13
CA MET A 670 32.78 -17.96 -4.14
C MET A 670 32.79 -17.36 -2.76
N ARG A 671 33.93 -16.78 -2.35
CA ARG A 671 34.03 -16.08 -1.07
C ARG A 671 33.56 -14.64 -1.19
N ALA A 672 32.50 -14.31 -0.47
CA ALA A 672 32.02 -12.96 -0.26
C ALA A 672 32.78 -12.31 0.90
N THR A 673 33.39 -11.15 0.64
CA THR A 673 34.16 -10.42 1.66
C THR A 673 33.26 -9.38 2.32
N GLN A 674 33.16 -9.39 3.65
CA GLN A 674 32.36 -8.38 4.37
C GLN A 674 32.99 -7.00 4.20
N VAL A 675 32.17 -6.03 3.83
CA VAL A 675 32.63 -4.67 3.50
C VAL A 675 32.23 -3.68 4.59
N SER A 676 30.97 -3.74 5.04
CA SER A 676 30.42 -2.81 6.03
C SER A 676 29.18 -3.38 6.71
N ARG A 677 28.85 -2.80 7.87
CA ARG A 677 27.62 -3.07 8.63
C ARG A 677 26.99 -1.75 9.04
N PHE A 678 25.67 -1.66 8.89
CA PHE A 678 24.91 -0.50 9.31
C PHE A 678 23.75 -0.95 10.18
N THR A 679 23.75 -0.52 11.43
CA THR A 679 22.59 -0.69 12.31
C THR A 679 21.51 0.31 11.90
N TYR A 680 20.29 -0.18 11.71
CA TYR A 680 19.13 0.69 11.53
C TYR A 680 18.04 0.31 12.52
N TYR A 681 17.18 1.28 12.81
CA TYR A 681 16.02 1.09 13.67
C TYR A 681 14.82 0.66 12.82
N ASP A 682 14.25 -0.51 13.10
CA ASP A 682 13.05 -1.04 12.45
C ASP A 682 11.80 -0.62 13.26
N PRO A 683 11.14 0.50 12.87
CA PRO A 683 10.08 1.09 13.68
C PRO A 683 8.89 0.14 13.78
N ARG A 684 8.28 0.09 14.97
CA ARG A 684 7.06 -0.71 15.19
C ARG A 684 5.87 -0.20 14.40
N LEU A 685 5.79 1.12 14.26
CA LEU A 685 4.80 1.86 13.48
C LEU A 685 5.51 3.11 12.94
N PRO A 686 5.68 3.31 11.63
CA PRO A 686 6.04 4.59 11.05
C PRO A 686 4.79 5.47 11.07
N ILE A 687 4.74 6.36 12.07
CA ILE A 687 3.76 7.43 12.11
C ILE A 687 4.40 8.60 11.37
N THR A 688 3.99 8.82 10.13
CA THR A 688 4.24 10.12 9.49
C THR A 688 3.23 11.10 10.09
N LEU A 689 3.69 11.91 11.03
CA LEU A 689 2.99 13.14 11.40
C LEU A 689 3.04 14.02 10.15
N ARG A 690 1.92 14.15 9.43
CA ARG A 690 1.78 15.15 8.37
C ARG A 690 1.58 16.53 8.96
#